data_AF-A0AA88Q7Q6-F1
#
_entry.id   AF-A0AA88Q7Q6-F1
#
_cell.length_a   1.000
_cell.length_b   1.000
_cell.length_c   1.000
_cell.angle_alpha   90.00
_cell.angle_beta   90.00
_cell.angle_gamma   90.00
#
_symmetry.space_group_name_H-M   'P 1'
#
loop_
_entity.id
_entity.type
_entity.pdbx_description
1 polymer ?
#
loop_
_entity_poly.entity_id
_entity_poly.type
_entity_poly.pdbx_seq_one_letter_code
_entity_poly.pdbx_strand_id
1 'polypeptide(L)'
;MVDFWCRLWHLALLLCLTGLMQWDLCSGQIQVQIQKGPLYRVKGYPIFISCSVTGFTGPSERDFQFILKKPNMDVNMISTKDPDFPYGMFSGRIRNKEIEIQRLSGSSVLLKIADLLENDAGDLVCETLHTGGAYHGDYAAETKLNVIADTLEASYSGSPSQSLSEGDPLQLECQVSSQTFQHTHLSVTWFLYGEEDENPRPIITLDKDLTVKTGAGFEDRYRSGLISINKVEDTTYILKMPQVQQSDQGKFYCKAIEWIQDPDRSWTQIAHKITTACNVEIKPIVAPDAGTFSVFLKASKGPLQVGDALDIRCSVNAQNLPGHFFSVTWLMNQQKVAQIGSSGVLTMFNSYKERESAAEVRAVKTSHADYLLTIRSARTEDQGQYQCEVWQEDMNEDGTFKKIQKQMSSPETVNITVKESDLAVVMEMKDAVTEGDPLRVTCLVSGFKGPLSVSWQHKKDSGVSFSDVISLTHEGVMKDIGARYQSRHVRTLHSPAGNFTLEIGASATSDSGEYKCIVSEWTVQSNGEMKKANTQSQQKAIMVNSVESLMKVILTSRTIRVAIDSPVELLCRVRGPKVSLAVRWMFQPRNSTVQTNILSIHHTGEITWGADQRNYQLSIQAQPSDTRFILMVPRASKKQEGQYQCQVDAYQKDIQKAMKNSNPLAVTIRKPVSKMSLDSPTPLLETTVNTDAKFECSVMRTTTNTSRFTITWMIESQMLLAMNLDAVIKFGPAAGLEMDKRIQMEIRQKQTFQLTIHQVRTSDSGRYHCEVEEWLQDPLGDWYSLKNMSVSTELVVKEEEIKLHVQKENRMFNITNHQAEFTVDCVIDSQSSDKSAFEVTWLKVQEEEEPITIFTARRDGTLHSAVSDKNLLFGRPRATHYKLTVPQINPTDMGQYYCQVEEWLLTPDNTWKKLASDKSGELSIYFHTEGDSGKLINPLTITLGISILLICFLVLIIVILLLRRDPKKKSELKKKKDCLWAEQNGLNSVPTCD
;
A
#
# COMPACT_ATOMS: atom_id res chain seq x y z
N MET A 1 72.45 -28.43 -47.62
CA MET A 1 71.19 -28.90 -46.98
C MET A 1 70.78 -27.87 -45.91
N VAL A 2 70.42 -26.65 -46.32
CA VAL A 2 70.06 -25.54 -45.40
C VAL A 2 68.92 -24.67 -45.97
N ASP A 3 68.86 -24.42 -47.29
CA ASP A 3 67.92 -23.46 -47.89
C ASP A 3 66.44 -23.91 -48.00
N PHE A 4 66.10 -25.16 -47.67
CA PHE A 4 64.73 -25.68 -47.89
C PHE A 4 63.77 -25.52 -46.69
N TRP A 5 64.28 -25.22 -45.49
CA TRP A 5 63.44 -25.08 -44.29
C TRP A 5 63.04 -23.64 -43.95
N CYS A 6 63.82 -22.63 -44.39
CA CYS A 6 63.50 -21.23 -44.10
C CYS A 6 62.30 -20.69 -44.90
N ARG A 7 61.97 -21.27 -46.06
CA ARG A 7 60.87 -20.79 -46.92
C ARG A 7 59.47 -21.24 -46.51
N LEU A 8 59.32 -22.33 -45.74
CA LEU A 8 57.99 -22.81 -45.31
C LEU A 8 57.41 -21.99 -44.14
N TRP A 9 58.25 -21.48 -43.23
CA TRP A 9 57.79 -20.73 -42.05
C TRP A 9 57.30 -19.32 -42.40
N HIS A 10 57.94 -18.63 -43.36
CA HIS A 10 57.50 -17.28 -43.76
C HIS A 10 56.15 -17.27 -44.49
N LEU A 11 55.79 -18.33 -45.23
CA LEU A 11 54.47 -18.41 -45.88
C LEU A 11 53.33 -18.56 -44.87
N ALA A 12 53.51 -19.42 -43.85
CA ALA A 12 52.53 -19.58 -42.79
C ALA A 12 52.39 -18.31 -41.92
N LEU A 13 53.50 -17.62 -41.64
CA LEU A 13 53.47 -16.37 -40.88
C LEU A 13 52.81 -15.23 -41.69
N LEU A 14 53.10 -15.09 -42.98
CA LEU A 14 52.39 -14.12 -43.83
C LEU A 14 50.91 -14.46 -43.96
N LEU A 15 50.53 -15.72 -44.13
CA LEU A 15 49.13 -16.13 -44.22
C LEU A 15 48.37 -15.90 -42.90
N CYS A 16 49.00 -16.09 -41.74
CA CYS A 16 48.43 -15.66 -40.45
C CYS A 16 48.32 -14.14 -40.34
N LEU A 17 49.32 -13.38 -40.79
CA LEU A 17 49.30 -11.90 -40.74
C LEU A 17 48.32 -11.28 -41.75
N THR A 18 48.08 -11.90 -42.91
CA THR A 18 47.02 -11.49 -43.84
C THR A 18 45.65 -12.00 -43.42
N GLY A 19 45.56 -13.14 -42.74
CA GLY A 19 44.32 -13.63 -42.13
C GLY A 19 43.86 -12.76 -40.95
N LEU A 20 44.80 -12.24 -40.15
CA LEU A 20 44.56 -11.22 -39.13
C LEU A 20 44.39 -9.80 -39.70
N MET A 21 44.53 -9.62 -41.02
CA MET A 21 44.24 -8.40 -41.77
C MET A 21 43.06 -8.57 -42.74
N GLN A 22 42.26 -9.63 -42.59
CA GLN A 22 40.83 -9.49 -42.82
C GLN A 22 40.28 -8.76 -41.61
N TRP A 23 40.29 -7.44 -41.66
CA TRP A 23 39.50 -6.65 -40.72
C TRP A 23 38.05 -7.07 -40.88
N ASP A 24 37.49 -7.66 -39.83
CA ASP A 24 36.07 -7.55 -39.57
C ASP A 24 35.72 -6.07 -39.64
N LEU A 25 35.13 -5.65 -40.77
CA LEU A 25 34.27 -4.49 -40.85
C LEU A 25 32.97 -4.82 -40.09
N CYS A 26 33.17 -5.12 -38.80
CA CYS A 26 32.14 -5.13 -37.79
C CYS A 26 31.62 -3.70 -37.77
N SER A 27 30.55 -3.45 -38.52
CA SER A 27 29.85 -2.19 -38.51
C SER A 27 29.40 -1.97 -37.08
N GLY A 28 30.10 -1.08 -36.37
CA GLY A 28 29.72 -0.69 -35.02
C GLY A 28 28.26 -0.27 -35.04
N GLN A 29 27.53 -0.63 -33.99
CA GLN A 29 26.21 -0.04 -33.81
C GLN A 29 26.40 1.46 -33.60
N ILE A 30 25.58 2.30 -34.26
CA ILE A 30 25.62 3.74 -34.01
C ILE A 30 25.35 3.96 -32.52
N GLN A 31 26.15 4.81 -31.89
CA GLN A 31 25.96 5.15 -30.49
C GLN A 31 26.12 6.66 -30.31
N VAL A 32 25.02 7.33 -29.97
CA VAL A 32 25.05 8.71 -29.47
C VAL A 32 25.44 8.69 -27.99
N GLN A 33 26.28 9.63 -27.60
CA GLN A 33 26.71 9.83 -26.21
C GLN A 33 26.60 11.32 -25.87
N ILE A 34 25.85 11.63 -24.81
CA ILE A 34 25.71 12.97 -24.21
C ILE A 34 26.44 13.01 -22.85
N GLN A 35 26.82 14.20 -22.38
CA GLN A 35 27.45 14.37 -21.06
C GLN A 35 26.62 13.71 -19.94
N LYS A 36 27.26 12.91 -19.09
CA LYS A 36 26.60 12.06 -18.09
C LYS A 36 25.98 12.88 -16.96
N GLY A 37 24.66 12.79 -16.81
CA GLY A 37 23.91 13.45 -15.75
C GLY A 37 23.70 12.59 -14.49
N PRO A 38 23.01 13.12 -13.47
CA PRO A 38 22.35 14.43 -13.45
C PRO A 38 23.35 15.59 -13.38
N LEU A 39 23.18 16.56 -14.29
CA LEU A 39 23.94 17.80 -14.31
C LEU A 39 23.24 18.85 -13.44
N TYR A 40 24.02 19.61 -12.67
CA TYR A 40 23.54 20.76 -11.90
C TYR A 40 24.27 22.01 -12.38
N ARG A 41 23.52 23.07 -12.69
CA ARG A 41 24.03 24.31 -13.29
C ARG A 41 23.29 25.52 -12.75
N VAL A 42 24.00 26.60 -12.50
CA VAL A 42 23.44 27.79 -11.84
C VAL A 42 22.75 28.70 -12.87
N LYS A 43 21.54 29.16 -12.54
CA LYS A 43 20.75 30.12 -13.31
C LYS A 43 21.55 31.41 -13.54
N GLY A 44 21.53 31.96 -14.76
CA GLY A 44 22.26 33.19 -15.10
C GLY A 44 23.71 33.00 -15.56
N TYR A 45 24.24 31.78 -15.60
CA TYR A 45 25.61 31.49 -16.06
C TYR A 45 25.63 30.67 -17.35
N PRO A 46 26.68 30.82 -18.18
CA PRO A 46 26.82 30.05 -19.40
C PRO A 46 27.13 28.59 -19.11
N ILE A 47 26.51 27.68 -19.87
CA ILE A 47 26.75 26.24 -19.80
C ILE A 47 27.10 25.64 -21.14
N PHE A 48 27.78 24.50 -21.07
CA PHE A 48 28.22 23.70 -22.20
C PHE A 48 27.87 22.24 -21.94
N ILE A 49 27.23 21.57 -22.89
CA ILE A 49 26.86 20.15 -22.80
C ILE A 49 27.38 19.45 -24.06
N SER A 50 28.24 18.46 -23.88
CA SER A 50 28.84 17.72 -25.00
C SER A 50 27.90 16.63 -25.53
N CYS A 51 27.91 16.45 -26.84
CA CYS A 51 27.29 15.32 -27.51
C CYS A 51 28.21 14.80 -28.63
N SER A 52 28.28 13.48 -28.81
CA SER A 52 29.09 12.83 -29.83
C SER A 52 28.42 11.58 -30.38
N VAL A 53 28.86 11.14 -31.56
CA VAL A 53 28.37 9.91 -32.22
C VAL A 53 29.56 9.05 -32.59
N THR A 54 29.47 7.75 -32.30
CA THR A 54 30.42 6.71 -32.74
C THR A 54 29.68 5.61 -33.52
N GLY A 55 30.43 4.70 -34.15
CA GLY A 55 29.87 3.54 -34.85
C GLY A 55 29.15 3.82 -36.18
N PHE A 56 29.16 5.05 -36.70
CA PHE A 56 28.48 5.36 -37.96
C PHE A 56 29.34 5.07 -39.19
N THR A 57 28.70 4.61 -40.26
CA THR A 57 29.25 4.51 -41.61
C THR A 57 28.50 5.49 -42.52
N GLY A 58 29.22 6.34 -43.26
CA GLY A 58 28.61 7.41 -44.06
C GLY A 58 29.43 8.71 -44.09
N PRO A 59 28.80 9.88 -44.31
CA PRO A 59 29.52 11.15 -44.38
C PRO A 59 30.26 11.49 -43.08
N SER A 60 31.41 12.16 -43.22
CA SER A 60 32.27 12.55 -42.11
C SER A 60 31.63 13.54 -41.13
N GLU A 61 30.62 14.28 -41.58
CA GLU A 61 29.86 15.22 -40.77
C GLU A 61 28.47 14.67 -40.43
N ARG A 62 28.11 14.75 -39.15
CA ARG A 62 26.83 14.32 -38.59
C ARG A 62 25.99 15.54 -38.21
N ASP A 63 24.69 15.42 -38.46
CA ASP A 63 23.69 16.35 -37.97
C ASP A 63 23.25 15.99 -36.54
N PHE A 64 22.98 17.03 -35.77
CA PHE A 64 22.57 16.96 -34.37
C PHE A 64 21.28 17.74 -34.13
N GLN A 65 20.45 17.22 -33.23
CA GLN A 65 19.23 17.83 -32.72
C GLN A 65 19.23 17.75 -31.20
N PHE A 66 18.90 18.86 -30.55
CA PHE A 66 18.67 18.91 -29.10
C PHE A 66 17.19 19.12 -28.81
N ILE A 67 16.63 18.28 -27.94
CA ILE A 67 15.21 18.28 -27.56
C ILE A 67 15.15 18.34 -26.03
N LEU A 68 14.34 19.25 -25.48
CA LEU A 68 14.08 19.33 -24.05
C LEU A 68 12.77 18.63 -23.73
N LYS A 69 12.83 17.45 -23.11
CA LYS A 69 11.65 16.75 -22.61
C LYS A 69 11.23 17.29 -21.25
N LYS A 70 9.92 17.44 -21.08
CA LYS A 70 9.23 17.82 -19.85
C LYS A 70 8.08 16.85 -19.60
N PRO A 71 7.53 16.73 -18.38
CA PRO A 71 6.59 15.66 -18.02
C PRO A 71 5.36 15.47 -18.92
N ASN A 72 4.96 16.50 -19.67
CA ASN A 72 3.79 16.49 -20.54
C ASN A 72 4.10 16.86 -22.02
N MET A 73 5.35 17.19 -22.38
CA MET A 73 5.70 17.62 -23.74
C MET A 73 7.20 17.53 -24.04
N ASP A 74 7.52 17.19 -25.29
CA ASP A 74 8.87 17.26 -25.84
C ASP A 74 9.00 18.56 -26.64
N VAL A 75 10.07 19.32 -26.41
CA VAL A 75 10.26 20.66 -26.97
C VAL A 75 11.55 20.72 -27.77
N ASN A 76 11.44 20.80 -29.09
CA ASN A 76 12.58 20.96 -29.99
C ASN A 76 13.34 22.24 -29.64
N MET A 77 14.62 22.11 -29.28
CA MET A 77 15.46 23.24 -28.89
C MET A 77 16.21 23.79 -30.11
N ILE A 78 17.12 23.01 -30.71
CA ILE A 78 17.99 23.49 -31.79
C ILE A 78 18.48 22.31 -32.67
N SER A 79 18.67 22.56 -33.98
CA SER A 79 19.22 21.59 -34.94
C SER A 79 20.38 22.20 -35.72
N THR A 80 21.33 21.37 -36.17
CA THR A 80 22.36 21.77 -37.15
C THR A 80 21.86 21.78 -38.59
N LYS A 81 20.75 21.09 -38.88
CA LYS A 81 20.26 20.84 -40.25
C LYS A 81 19.05 21.68 -40.61
N ASP A 82 18.08 21.72 -39.70
CA ASP A 82 16.76 22.29 -39.93
C ASP A 82 16.62 23.60 -39.14
N PRO A 83 16.60 24.77 -39.83
CA PRO A 83 16.49 26.07 -39.16
C PRO A 83 15.09 26.32 -38.58
N ASP A 84 14.05 25.61 -39.04
CA ASP A 84 12.67 25.74 -38.56
C ASP A 84 12.34 24.74 -37.43
N PHE A 85 13.29 23.87 -37.08
CA PHE A 85 13.17 22.90 -35.97
C PHE A 85 12.85 23.51 -34.59
N PRO A 86 13.41 24.66 -34.16
CA PRO A 86 13.21 25.20 -32.81
C PRO A 86 11.76 25.58 -32.52
N TYR A 87 11.23 25.11 -31.39
CA TYR A 87 9.95 25.60 -30.87
C TYR A 87 10.05 27.09 -30.49
N GLY A 88 8.96 27.84 -30.66
CA GLY A 88 8.94 29.31 -30.62
C GLY A 88 9.52 29.97 -29.37
N MET A 89 9.61 29.24 -28.24
CA MET A 89 10.24 29.75 -27.00
C MET A 89 11.77 29.84 -27.08
N PHE A 90 12.42 29.09 -27.98
CA PHE A 90 13.87 29.10 -28.16
C PHE A 90 14.32 29.96 -29.36
N SER A 91 13.48 30.15 -30.37
CA SER A 91 13.84 30.84 -31.63
C SER A 91 14.42 32.25 -31.41
N GLY A 92 13.92 32.99 -30.42
CA GLY A 92 14.45 34.32 -30.07
C GLY A 92 15.87 34.27 -29.48
N ARG A 93 16.13 33.30 -28.61
CA ARG A 93 17.42 33.08 -27.93
C ARG A 93 18.48 32.59 -28.92
N ILE A 94 18.10 31.71 -29.84
CA ILE A 94 18.97 31.21 -30.91
C ILE A 94 19.36 32.33 -31.88
N ARG A 95 18.40 33.17 -32.31
CA ARG A 95 18.69 34.33 -33.16
C ARG A 95 19.66 35.32 -32.51
N ASN A 96 19.62 35.43 -31.18
CA ASN A 96 20.52 36.28 -30.40
C ASN A 96 21.87 35.59 -30.06
N LYS A 97 22.13 34.37 -30.56
CA LYS A 97 23.29 33.51 -30.22
C LYS A 97 23.44 33.19 -28.72
N GLU A 98 22.33 33.22 -28.01
CA GLU A 98 22.28 32.81 -26.60
C GLU A 98 22.23 31.28 -26.48
N ILE A 99 21.51 30.59 -27.38
CA ILE A 99 21.59 29.14 -27.56
C ILE A 99 22.24 28.86 -28.91
N GLU A 100 23.38 28.17 -28.93
CA GLU A 100 24.08 27.80 -30.16
C GLU A 100 24.73 26.41 -30.05
N ILE A 101 24.86 25.71 -31.19
CA ILE A 101 25.63 24.47 -31.29
C ILE A 101 27.02 24.82 -31.83
N GLN A 102 28.06 24.60 -31.02
CA GLN A 102 29.44 24.70 -31.46
C GLN A 102 29.93 23.33 -31.93
N ARG A 103 30.30 23.19 -33.20
CA ARG A 103 30.86 21.94 -33.74
C ARG A 103 32.32 21.78 -33.28
N LEU A 104 32.63 20.63 -32.68
CA LEU A 104 33.99 20.27 -32.22
C LEU A 104 34.70 19.36 -33.24
N SER A 105 33.95 18.46 -33.87
CA SER A 105 34.41 17.62 -34.98
C SER A 105 33.22 17.25 -35.88
N GLY A 106 33.48 16.52 -36.96
CA GLY A 106 32.40 15.99 -37.80
C GLY A 106 31.37 15.15 -37.03
N SER A 107 31.76 14.48 -35.94
CA SER A 107 30.89 13.62 -35.11
C SER A 107 30.76 14.06 -33.66
N SER A 108 31.11 15.31 -33.33
CA SER A 108 30.96 15.84 -31.96
C SER A 108 30.62 17.33 -31.96
N VAL A 109 29.71 17.70 -31.06
CA VAL A 109 29.22 19.07 -30.86
C VAL A 109 29.12 19.40 -29.36
N LEU A 110 29.05 20.70 -29.09
CA LEU A 110 28.84 21.27 -27.78
C LEU A 110 27.60 22.17 -27.85
N LEU A 111 26.53 21.83 -27.14
CA LEU A 111 25.42 22.76 -26.93
C LEU A 111 25.88 23.82 -25.94
N LYS A 112 25.84 25.08 -26.36
CA LYS A 112 26.11 26.24 -25.51
C LYS A 112 24.80 26.97 -25.23
N ILE A 113 24.54 27.27 -23.95
CA ILE A 113 23.48 28.17 -23.51
C ILE A 113 24.17 29.27 -22.71
N ALA A 114 24.13 30.51 -23.19
CA ALA A 114 24.91 31.63 -22.64
C ALA A 114 24.31 32.23 -21.37
N ASP A 115 22.99 32.26 -21.26
CA ASP A 115 22.23 32.62 -20.06
C ASP A 115 21.26 31.47 -19.74
N LEU A 116 21.56 30.70 -18.69
CA LEU A 116 20.76 29.54 -18.32
C LEU A 116 19.50 29.96 -17.55
N LEU A 117 18.32 29.65 -18.10
CA LEU A 117 17.04 29.97 -17.49
C LEU A 117 16.45 28.76 -16.76
N GLU A 118 15.65 29.01 -15.73
CA GLU A 118 14.95 27.98 -14.95
C GLU A 118 14.02 27.11 -15.81
N ASN A 119 13.46 27.69 -16.87
CA ASN A 119 12.66 26.99 -17.87
C ASN A 119 13.47 26.06 -18.79
N ASP A 120 14.81 26.07 -18.73
CA ASP A 120 15.67 25.15 -19.48
C ASP A 120 15.89 23.82 -18.73
N ALA A 121 15.41 23.71 -17.48
CA ALA A 121 15.43 22.46 -16.73
C ALA A 121 14.53 21.39 -17.36
N GLY A 122 15.01 20.14 -17.39
CA GLY A 122 14.32 19.01 -17.98
C GLY A 122 15.25 17.83 -18.28
N ASP A 123 14.75 16.89 -19.07
CA ASP A 123 15.55 15.80 -19.63
C ASP A 123 15.99 16.24 -21.04
N LEU A 124 17.28 16.56 -21.19
CA LEU A 124 17.84 17.03 -22.45
C LEU A 124 18.30 15.84 -23.27
N VAL A 125 17.72 15.68 -24.45
CA VAL A 125 18.07 14.63 -25.41
C VAL A 125 18.91 15.24 -26.52
N CYS A 126 19.99 14.56 -26.88
CA CYS A 126 20.72 14.78 -28.12
C CYS A 126 20.46 13.62 -29.08
N GLU A 127 20.07 13.93 -30.31
CA GLU A 127 19.76 12.96 -31.37
C GLU A 127 20.57 13.23 -32.64
N THR A 128 20.79 12.19 -33.45
CA THR A 128 21.39 12.32 -34.79
C THR A 128 20.49 11.72 -35.85
N LEU A 129 20.33 12.43 -36.97
CA LEU A 129 19.41 12.03 -38.04
C LEU A 129 19.88 10.78 -38.78
N HIS A 130 18.98 9.79 -38.93
CA HIS A 130 19.28 8.58 -39.69
C HIS A 130 19.56 8.90 -41.17
N THR A 131 20.66 8.35 -41.71
CA THR A 131 21.19 8.68 -43.05
C THR A 131 20.79 7.71 -44.16
N GLY A 132 19.83 6.81 -43.91
CA GLY A 132 19.27 5.88 -44.89
C GLY A 132 20.04 4.56 -44.97
N GLY A 133 19.55 3.55 -44.24
CA GLY A 133 20.12 2.21 -44.15
C GLY A 133 19.34 1.33 -43.16
N ALA A 134 19.89 0.19 -42.77
CA ALA A 134 19.31 -0.61 -41.69
C ALA A 134 19.44 0.12 -40.33
N TYR A 135 18.40 0.10 -39.50
CA TYR A 135 18.39 0.74 -38.18
C TYR A 135 19.22 -0.09 -37.18
N HIS A 136 20.52 0.19 -37.11
CA HIS A 136 21.46 -0.46 -36.18
C HIS A 136 22.08 0.54 -35.19
N GLY A 137 21.65 0.47 -33.93
CA GLY A 137 22.21 1.23 -32.80
C GLY A 137 21.29 2.29 -32.19
N ASP A 138 21.82 3.02 -31.22
CA ASP A 138 21.17 4.05 -30.43
C ASP A 138 21.42 5.44 -31.04
N TYR A 139 20.37 6.03 -31.62
CA TYR A 139 20.41 7.32 -32.33
C TYR A 139 20.13 8.54 -31.44
N ALA A 140 19.87 8.32 -30.14
CA ALA A 140 19.53 9.33 -29.16
C ALA A 140 20.19 9.02 -27.81
N ALA A 141 20.59 10.06 -27.08
CA ALA A 141 21.09 9.94 -25.71
C ALA A 141 20.54 11.08 -24.84
N GLU A 142 20.19 10.78 -23.59
CA GLU A 142 19.46 11.67 -22.69
C GLU A 142 20.25 11.97 -21.40
N THR A 143 20.16 13.21 -20.90
CA THR A 143 20.77 13.64 -19.65
C THR A 143 19.87 14.60 -18.88
N LYS A 144 19.87 14.50 -17.53
CA LYS A 144 19.07 15.41 -16.70
C LYS A 144 19.81 16.74 -16.51
N LEU A 145 19.20 17.84 -16.95
CA LEU A 145 19.66 19.20 -16.64
C LEU A 145 18.82 19.78 -15.51
N ASN A 146 19.45 19.99 -14.35
CA ASN A 146 18.86 20.66 -13.20
C ASN A 146 19.41 22.09 -13.11
N VAL A 147 18.52 23.08 -13.10
CA VAL A 147 18.86 24.49 -12.93
C VAL A 147 18.72 24.84 -11.44
N ILE A 148 19.79 25.37 -10.84
CA ILE A 148 19.85 25.74 -9.42
C ILE A 148 19.99 27.26 -9.27
N ALA A 149 19.62 27.79 -8.10
CA ALA A 149 19.76 29.22 -7.80
C ALA A 149 21.24 29.62 -7.61
N ASP A 150 21.57 30.88 -7.90
CA ASP A 150 22.87 31.45 -7.57
C ASP A 150 22.94 31.78 -6.09
N THR A 151 23.81 31.08 -5.37
CA THR A 151 24.08 31.26 -3.94
C THR A 151 25.53 31.62 -3.66
N LEU A 152 26.33 31.93 -4.69
CA LEU A 152 27.72 32.31 -4.54
C LEU A 152 27.82 33.81 -4.21
N GLU A 153 28.35 34.13 -3.04
CA GLU A 153 28.64 35.49 -2.61
C GLU A 153 30.15 35.72 -2.56
N ALA A 154 30.60 36.88 -3.01
CA ALA A 154 31.98 37.34 -2.80
C ALA A 154 31.99 38.85 -2.52
N SER A 155 32.68 39.26 -1.45
CA SER A 155 32.84 40.65 -1.05
C SER A 155 34.29 40.94 -0.65
N TYR A 156 34.71 42.18 -0.88
CA TYR A 156 35.98 42.71 -0.41
C TYR A 156 35.71 43.50 0.87
N SER A 157 36.39 43.17 1.98
CA SER A 157 36.10 43.73 3.31
C SER A 157 36.98 44.94 3.69
N GLY A 158 37.94 45.32 2.86
CA GLY A 158 38.88 46.41 3.13
C GLY A 158 38.52 47.77 2.50
N SER A 159 39.43 48.74 2.64
CA SER A 159 39.30 50.10 2.08
C SER A 159 39.38 50.12 0.55
N PRO A 160 38.54 50.90 -0.16
CA PRO A 160 38.55 50.96 -1.63
C PRO A 160 39.82 51.57 -2.24
N SER A 161 40.66 52.21 -1.42
CA SER A 161 41.96 52.73 -1.83
C SER A 161 42.97 52.70 -0.68
N GLN A 162 44.24 52.47 -0.99
CA GLN A 162 45.37 52.51 -0.04
C GLN A 162 46.54 53.27 -0.67
N SER A 163 47.25 54.07 0.12
CA SER A 163 48.44 54.81 -0.31
C SER A 163 49.59 54.39 0.61
N LEU A 164 50.56 53.67 0.04
CA LEU A 164 51.67 53.01 0.73
C LEU A 164 53.00 53.64 0.29
N SER A 165 54.08 53.37 1.03
CA SER A 165 55.44 53.65 0.57
C SER A 165 56.07 52.36 0.02
N GLU A 166 57.06 52.48 -0.85
CA GLU A 166 57.81 51.31 -1.31
C GLU A 166 58.42 50.55 -0.11
N GLY A 167 58.22 49.23 -0.06
CA GLY A 167 58.64 48.38 1.06
C GLY A 167 57.63 48.26 2.21
N ASP A 168 56.51 48.99 2.21
CA ASP A 168 55.42 48.78 3.18
C ASP A 168 54.66 47.45 2.93
N PRO A 169 54.01 46.86 3.95
CA PRO A 169 53.22 45.65 3.79
C PRO A 169 51.79 45.94 3.28
N LEU A 170 51.32 45.14 2.33
CA LEU A 170 49.93 45.12 1.85
C LEU A 170 49.24 43.82 2.29
N GLN A 171 48.03 43.94 2.84
CA GLN A 171 47.13 42.83 3.12
C GLN A 171 45.73 43.14 2.59
N LEU A 172 45.14 42.19 1.86
CA LEU A 172 43.80 42.31 1.27
C LEU A 172 42.98 41.06 1.62
N GLU A 173 41.73 41.25 1.99
CA GLU A 173 40.82 40.19 2.43
C GLU A 173 39.60 40.11 1.51
N CYS A 174 39.26 38.88 1.14
CA CYS A 174 38.14 38.52 0.28
C CYS A 174 37.29 37.50 1.03
N GLN A 175 36.03 37.85 1.30
CA GLN A 175 35.06 36.97 1.94
C GLN A 175 34.23 36.32 0.84
N VAL A 176 34.21 34.98 0.81
CA VAL A 176 33.53 34.18 -0.23
C VAL A 176 32.73 33.10 0.46
N SER A 177 31.44 33.01 0.15
CA SER A 177 30.56 31.98 0.70
C SER A 177 29.69 31.36 -0.41
N SER A 178 29.24 30.13 -0.20
CA SER A 178 28.20 29.51 -1.04
C SER A 178 27.25 28.72 -0.16
N GLN A 179 25.95 28.79 -0.49
CA GLN A 179 24.89 28.01 0.14
C GLN A 179 24.30 26.94 -0.81
N THR A 180 25.07 26.56 -1.84
CA THR A 180 24.66 25.54 -2.82
C THR A 180 24.40 24.20 -2.11
N PHE A 181 23.24 23.60 -2.37
CA PHE A 181 22.84 22.33 -1.74
C PHE A 181 23.57 21.09 -2.30
N GLN A 182 24.28 21.25 -3.41
CA GLN A 182 25.18 20.24 -3.98
C GLN A 182 26.58 20.34 -3.38
N HIS A 183 27.35 19.26 -3.45
CA HIS A 183 28.74 19.28 -3.02
C HIS A 183 29.60 20.04 -4.04
N THR A 184 29.89 21.31 -3.74
CA THR A 184 30.69 22.21 -4.59
C THR A 184 32.00 22.58 -3.90
N HIS A 185 32.95 23.05 -4.70
CA HIS A 185 34.25 23.54 -4.24
C HIS A 185 34.48 24.97 -4.71
N LEU A 186 35.14 25.77 -3.87
CA LEU A 186 35.49 27.16 -4.18
C LEU A 186 36.96 27.29 -4.56
N SER A 187 37.25 28.13 -5.55
CA SER A 187 38.60 28.63 -5.82
C SER A 187 38.61 30.16 -5.82
N VAL A 188 39.67 30.77 -5.29
CA VAL A 188 39.82 32.23 -5.22
C VAL A 188 41.13 32.65 -5.85
N THR A 189 41.06 33.57 -6.81
CA THR A 189 42.23 34.19 -7.46
C THR A 189 42.25 35.68 -7.14
N TRP A 190 43.40 36.19 -6.69
CA TRP A 190 43.67 37.62 -6.64
C TRP A 190 44.25 38.09 -7.97
N PHE A 191 43.74 39.20 -8.48
CA PHE A 191 44.19 39.87 -9.70
C PHE A 191 44.72 41.26 -9.39
N LEU A 192 45.76 41.66 -10.12
CA LEU A 192 46.24 43.04 -10.24
C LEU A 192 45.91 43.55 -11.64
N TYR A 193 45.31 44.73 -11.71
CA TYR A 193 45.21 45.51 -12.94
C TYR A 193 46.04 46.78 -12.75
N GLY A 194 47.29 46.74 -13.23
CA GLY A 194 48.22 47.87 -13.20
C GLY A 194 47.81 48.97 -14.17
N GLU A 195 48.37 50.17 -14.00
CA GLU A 195 48.00 51.33 -14.82
C GLU A 195 48.47 51.23 -16.28
N GLU A 196 49.52 50.43 -16.55
CA GLU A 196 50.05 50.14 -17.88
C GLU A 196 49.60 48.77 -18.45
N ASP A 197 48.80 47.99 -17.70
CA ASP A 197 48.36 46.66 -18.12
C ASP A 197 47.15 46.72 -19.08
N GLU A 198 47.22 46.04 -20.23
CA GLU A 198 46.07 45.88 -21.13
C GLU A 198 45.01 44.91 -20.55
N ASN A 199 45.43 43.96 -19.72
CA ASN A 199 44.56 42.93 -19.12
C ASN A 199 44.96 42.64 -17.65
N PRO A 200 44.01 42.38 -16.74
CA PRO A 200 44.32 42.03 -15.35
C PRO A 200 45.16 40.75 -15.24
N ARG A 201 46.29 40.85 -14.52
CA ARG A 201 47.22 39.74 -14.28
C ARG A 201 46.82 38.99 -13.00
N PRO A 202 46.69 37.65 -13.02
CA PRO A 202 46.54 36.88 -11.78
C PRO A 202 47.83 37.00 -10.96
N ILE A 203 47.70 37.19 -9.65
CA ILE A 203 48.83 37.22 -8.72
C ILE A 203 49.02 35.82 -8.13
N ILE A 204 47.97 35.31 -7.51
CA ILE A 204 47.97 34.04 -6.79
C ILE A 204 46.55 33.49 -6.70
N THR A 205 46.43 32.18 -6.88
CA THR A 205 45.18 31.41 -6.82
C THR A 205 45.28 30.34 -5.76
N LEU A 206 44.21 30.17 -4.98
CA LEU A 206 43.92 28.94 -4.25
C LEU A 206 42.84 28.19 -5.05
N ASP A 207 43.21 27.08 -5.68
CA ASP A 207 42.33 26.27 -6.53
C ASP A 207 41.39 25.39 -5.66
N LYS A 208 40.35 24.82 -6.28
CA LYS A 208 39.29 23.98 -5.69
C LYS A 208 39.79 22.76 -4.91
N ASP A 209 41.02 22.33 -5.17
CA ASP A 209 41.75 21.23 -4.53
C ASP A 209 42.71 21.73 -3.43
N LEU A 210 42.59 23.01 -3.04
CA LEU A 210 43.42 23.73 -2.10
C LEU A 210 44.90 23.84 -2.52
N THR A 211 45.22 23.64 -3.82
CA THR A 211 46.55 23.90 -4.36
C THR A 211 46.76 25.39 -4.64
N VAL A 212 47.96 25.89 -4.29
CA VAL A 212 48.35 27.27 -4.59
C VAL A 212 49.00 27.33 -5.97
N LYS A 213 48.52 28.24 -6.82
CA LYS A 213 49.04 28.52 -8.16
C LYS A 213 49.40 29.99 -8.28
N THR A 214 50.66 30.29 -8.55
CA THR A 214 51.17 31.64 -8.82
C THR A 214 50.85 32.07 -10.24
N GLY A 215 50.55 33.35 -10.45
CA GLY A 215 50.48 33.92 -11.79
C GLY A 215 51.85 34.35 -12.32
N ALA A 216 51.91 34.57 -13.63
CA ALA A 216 53.15 34.90 -14.34
C ALA A 216 53.75 36.24 -13.87
N GLY A 217 55.03 36.21 -13.48
CA GLY A 217 55.77 37.35 -12.95
C GLY A 217 55.77 37.44 -11.42
N PHE A 218 55.06 36.56 -10.72
CA PHE A 218 54.96 36.55 -9.26
C PHE A 218 55.61 35.31 -8.61
N GLU A 219 56.13 34.37 -9.40
CA GLU A 219 56.68 33.09 -8.95
C GLU A 219 57.87 33.25 -7.99
N ASP A 220 58.84 34.11 -8.31
CA ASP A 220 60.01 34.33 -7.45
C ASP A 220 59.64 35.02 -6.14
N ARG A 221 58.70 35.97 -6.18
CA ARG A 221 58.21 36.64 -4.97
C ARG A 221 57.43 35.67 -4.07
N TYR A 222 56.68 34.73 -4.62
CA TYR A 222 56.09 33.63 -3.86
C TYR A 222 57.17 32.71 -3.26
N ARG A 223 58.17 32.28 -4.06
CA ARG A 223 59.31 31.46 -3.58
C ARG A 223 60.09 32.13 -2.43
N SER A 224 60.23 33.45 -2.46
CA SER A 224 60.87 34.24 -1.40
C SER A 224 59.95 34.62 -0.23
N GLY A 225 58.69 34.17 -0.20
CA GLY A 225 57.72 34.50 0.85
C GLY A 225 57.21 35.95 0.83
N LEU A 226 57.48 36.69 -0.24
CA LEU A 226 57.04 38.07 -0.46
C LEU A 226 55.59 38.17 -1.00
N ILE A 227 54.98 37.03 -1.34
CA ILE A 227 53.56 36.90 -1.70
C ILE A 227 53.03 35.61 -1.08
N SER A 228 51.87 35.66 -0.44
CA SER A 228 51.15 34.46 0.02
C SER A 228 49.64 34.64 -0.03
N ILE A 229 48.90 33.54 -0.15
CA ILE A 229 47.45 33.47 0.02
C ILE A 229 47.14 32.54 1.19
N ASN A 230 46.25 32.96 2.08
CA ASN A 230 45.86 32.18 3.26
C ASN A 230 44.33 32.09 3.35
N LYS A 231 43.79 30.89 3.55
CA LYS A 231 42.40 30.68 3.98
C LYS A 231 42.41 30.59 5.51
N VAL A 232 41.90 31.62 6.18
CA VAL A 232 41.99 31.74 7.65
C VAL A 232 40.74 31.20 8.36
N GLU A 233 39.62 31.15 7.65
CA GLU A 233 38.33 30.63 8.12
C GLU A 233 37.68 29.80 7.00
N ASP A 234 36.38 29.49 7.07
CA ASP A 234 35.69 28.82 5.95
C ASP A 234 35.40 29.72 4.76
N THR A 235 35.24 31.02 5.00
CA THR A 235 34.89 32.01 3.98
C THR A 235 36.01 32.99 3.62
N THR A 236 37.08 33.07 4.41
CA THR A 236 37.96 34.26 4.43
C THR A 236 39.32 33.97 3.79
N TYR A 237 39.58 34.62 2.65
CA TYR A 237 40.77 34.44 1.80
C TYR A 237 41.62 35.72 1.79
N ILE A 238 42.86 35.63 2.26
CA ILE A 238 43.74 36.78 2.51
C ILE A 238 44.97 36.73 1.62
N LEU A 239 45.16 37.75 0.77
CA LEU A 239 46.43 38.05 0.12
C LEU A 239 47.34 38.81 1.10
N LYS A 240 48.60 38.40 1.22
CA LYS A 240 49.64 39.12 1.95
C LYS A 240 50.86 39.34 1.07
N MET A 241 51.31 40.59 1.00
CA MET A 241 52.54 41.02 0.33
C MET A 241 53.36 41.84 1.35
N PRO A 242 54.33 41.23 2.07
CA PRO A 242 55.04 41.89 3.17
C PRO A 242 55.86 43.13 2.77
N GLN A 243 56.16 43.28 1.49
CA GLN A 243 56.85 44.43 0.90
C GLN A 243 56.27 44.67 -0.50
N VAL A 244 55.61 45.82 -0.69
CA VAL A 244 55.18 46.30 -2.02
C VAL A 244 56.33 46.96 -2.77
N GLN A 245 56.34 46.79 -4.09
CA GLN A 245 57.30 47.38 -5.02
C GLN A 245 56.56 48.36 -5.94
N GLN A 246 57.24 49.33 -6.57
CA GLN A 246 56.56 50.27 -7.47
C GLN A 246 55.73 49.59 -8.60
N SER A 247 56.10 48.37 -9.01
CA SER A 247 55.39 47.53 -9.99
C SER A 247 54.07 46.92 -9.48
N ASP A 248 53.75 47.03 -8.19
CA ASP A 248 52.49 46.59 -7.59
C ASP A 248 51.39 47.66 -7.62
N GLN A 249 51.68 48.86 -8.14
CA GLN A 249 50.69 49.93 -8.25
C GLN A 249 49.55 49.55 -9.20
N GLY A 250 48.31 49.74 -8.75
CA GLY A 250 47.12 49.42 -9.54
C GLY A 250 45.92 48.96 -8.71
N LYS A 251 44.98 48.29 -9.38
CA LYS A 251 43.70 47.85 -8.81
C LYS A 251 43.73 46.37 -8.50
N PHE A 252 43.58 46.03 -7.23
CA PHE A 252 43.50 44.66 -6.73
C PHE A 252 42.06 44.23 -6.54
N TYR A 253 41.68 43.05 -7.03
CA TYR A 253 40.37 42.44 -6.73
C TYR A 253 40.50 40.92 -6.63
N CYS A 254 39.54 40.27 -5.98
CA CYS A 254 39.43 38.82 -6.00
C CYS A 254 38.33 38.34 -6.96
N LYS A 255 38.57 37.21 -7.59
CA LYS A 255 37.58 36.43 -8.35
C LYS A 255 37.35 35.11 -7.64
N ALA A 256 36.12 34.89 -7.17
CA ALA A 256 35.65 33.62 -6.66
C ALA A 256 35.02 32.81 -7.80
N ILE A 257 35.27 31.51 -7.82
CA ILE A 257 34.65 30.56 -8.76
C ILE A 257 34.17 29.35 -7.99
N GLU A 258 32.93 28.94 -8.25
CA GLU A 258 32.33 27.73 -7.71
C GLU A 258 32.35 26.61 -8.75
N TRP A 259 32.81 25.44 -8.32
CA TRP A 259 33.02 24.25 -9.15
C TRP A 259 32.17 23.10 -8.64
N ILE A 260 31.59 22.34 -9.57
CA ILE A 260 31.00 21.03 -9.29
C ILE A 260 31.81 19.94 -10.00
N GLN A 261 31.89 18.75 -9.41
CA GLN A 261 32.38 17.58 -10.11
C GLN A 261 31.18 16.83 -10.73
N ASP A 262 31.11 16.79 -12.06
CA ASP A 262 30.06 16.06 -12.77
C ASP A 262 30.27 14.52 -12.66
N PRO A 263 29.25 13.69 -12.92
CA PRO A 263 29.34 12.22 -12.82
C PRO A 263 30.41 11.53 -13.69
N ASP A 264 30.92 12.21 -14.71
CA ASP A 264 32.07 11.78 -15.52
C ASP A 264 33.44 12.10 -14.88
N ARG A 265 33.44 12.68 -13.67
CA ARG A 265 34.56 13.19 -12.87
C ARG A 265 35.21 14.48 -13.40
N SER A 266 34.67 15.09 -14.45
CA SER A 266 35.12 16.41 -14.90
C SER A 266 34.74 17.49 -13.88
N TRP A 267 35.58 18.53 -13.78
CA TRP A 267 35.30 19.71 -12.95
C TRP A 267 34.71 20.80 -13.83
N THR A 268 33.47 21.18 -13.54
CA THR A 268 32.73 22.21 -14.28
C THR A 268 32.55 23.44 -13.41
N GLN A 269 32.96 24.61 -13.91
CA GLN A 269 32.61 25.90 -13.30
C GLN A 269 31.09 26.11 -13.44
N ILE A 270 30.41 26.41 -12.33
CA ILE A 270 28.97 26.64 -12.32
C ILE A 270 28.57 28.08 -11.98
N ALA A 271 29.35 28.79 -11.17
CA ALA A 271 29.15 30.21 -10.86
C ALA A 271 30.49 30.92 -10.66
N HIS A 272 30.49 32.26 -10.77
CA HIS A 272 31.65 33.08 -10.40
C HIS A 272 31.24 34.49 -9.99
N LYS A 273 31.99 35.09 -9.06
CA LYS A 273 31.83 36.48 -8.62
C LYS A 273 33.16 37.21 -8.64
N ILE A 274 33.13 38.50 -8.92
CA ILE A 274 34.27 39.41 -8.89
C ILE A 274 33.93 40.52 -7.89
N THR A 275 34.84 40.83 -6.97
CA THR A 275 34.60 41.88 -5.97
C THR A 275 34.84 43.28 -6.51
N THR A 276 34.42 44.29 -5.75
CA THR A 276 34.98 45.64 -5.86
C THR A 276 36.50 45.59 -5.74
N ALA A 277 37.18 46.50 -6.46
CA ALA A 277 38.63 46.59 -6.46
C ALA A 277 39.14 47.61 -5.42
N CYS A 278 40.30 47.32 -4.83
CA CYS A 278 41.09 48.23 -4.01
C CYS A 278 42.17 48.90 -4.88
N ASN A 279 42.21 50.24 -4.92
CA ASN A 279 43.22 50.98 -5.66
C ASN A 279 44.45 51.26 -4.78
N VAL A 280 45.60 50.68 -5.10
CA VAL A 280 46.86 50.82 -4.34
C VAL A 280 47.82 51.76 -5.08
N GLU A 281 48.20 52.84 -4.42
CA GLU A 281 49.20 53.83 -4.86
C GLU A 281 50.48 53.66 -4.04
N ILE A 282 51.66 53.75 -4.68
CA ILE A 282 52.96 53.49 -4.03
C ILE A 282 53.90 54.69 -4.18
N LYS A 283 54.38 55.20 -3.04
CA LYS A 283 55.26 56.37 -2.92
C LYS A 283 56.74 55.95 -2.84
N PRO A 284 57.64 56.54 -3.64
CA PRO A 284 59.07 56.25 -3.59
C PRO A 284 59.74 56.84 -2.34
N ILE A 285 60.78 56.17 -1.83
CA ILE A 285 61.57 56.65 -0.68
C ILE A 285 62.63 57.65 -1.15
N VAL A 286 62.66 58.84 -0.54
CA VAL A 286 63.70 59.86 -0.78
C VAL A 286 64.93 59.57 0.09
N ALA A 287 66.08 59.33 -0.54
CA ALA A 287 67.36 59.13 0.15
C ALA A 287 68.08 60.47 0.46
N PRO A 288 68.74 60.62 1.62
CA PRO A 288 69.60 61.77 1.92
C PRO A 288 70.99 61.71 1.27
N ASP A 289 71.76 62.79 1.46
CA ASP A 289 72.97 63.13 0.71
C ASP A 289 74.17 62.16 0.81
N ALA A 290 75.04 62.26 -0.21
CA ALA A 290 76.21 61.41 -0.39
C ALA A 290 77.23 61.54 0.76
N GLY A 291 77.62 60.40 1.33
CA GLY A 291 78.72 60.30 2.31
C GLY A 291 78.30 60.12 3.78
N THR A 292 77.01 60.01 4.09
CA THR A 292 76.55 59.61 5.43
C THR A 292 75.59 58.42 5.36
N PHE A 293 75.54 57.62 6.43
CA PHE A 293 74.56 56.54 6.59
C PHE A 293 73.68 56.77 7.82
N SER A 294 72.45 56.27 7.77
CA SER A 294 71.49 56.32 8.88
C SER A 294 71.04 54.92 9.26
N VAL A 295 70.81 54.70 10.56
CA VAL A 295 70.41 53.40 11.12
C VAL A 295 68.98 53.49 11.64
N PHE A 296 68.11 52.63 11.14
CA PHE A 296 66.74 52.50 11.61
C PHE A 296 66.56 51.19 12.35
N LEU A 297 65.93 51.26 13.53
CA LEU A 297 65.43 50.08 14.23
C LEU A 297 63.91 50.00 13.98
N LYS A 298 63.41 48.79 13.74
CA LYS A 298 61.97 48.49 13.71
C LYS A 298 61.71 47.14 14.36
N ALA A 299 61.19 47.17 15.57
CA ALA A 299 60.63 46.03 16.28
C ALA A 299 59.23 45.68 15.75
N SER A 300 58.80 44.47 16.05
CA SER A 300 57.45 43.98 15.74
C SER A 300 56.40 44.81 16.50
N LYS A 301 55.51 45.50 15.77
CA LYS A 301 54.48 46.35 16.37
C LYS A 301 53.17 45.59 16.60
N GLY A 302 52.75 45.58 17.85
CA GLY A 302 51.47 45.04 18.34
C GLY A 302 51.49 44.96 19.86
N PRO A 303 50.36 44.63 20.52
CA PRO A 303 50.36 44.20 21.91
C PRO A 303 50.97 42.80 21.99
N LEU A 304 52.30 42.73 22.05
CA LEU A 304 53.02 41.45 22.14
C LEU A 304 52.64 40.72 23.43
N GLN A 305 52.53 39.41 23.34
CA GLN A 305 52.15 38.52 24.43
C GLN A 305 53.28 37.52 24.72
N VAL A 306 53.27 36.91 25.92
CA VAL A 306 54.23 35.85 26.25
C VAL A 306 54.02 34.67 25.30
N GLY A 307 55.08 34.27 24.58
CA GLY A 307 55.06 33.24 23.55
C GLY A 307 55.04 33.77 22.12
N ASP A 308 54.78 35.06 21.89
CA ASP A 308 54.80 35.65 20.55
C ASP A 308 56.21 35.67 19.94
N ALA A 309 56.31 35.63 18.62
CA ALA A 309 57.57 35.85 17.92
C ALA A 309 57.90 37.36 17.90
N LEU A 310 59.05 37.72 18.45
CA LEU A 310 59.59 39.09 18.47
C LEU A 310 60.72 39.22 17.45
N ASP A 311 60.40 39.83 16.31
CA ASP A 311 61.38 40.26 15.32
C ASP A 311 61.81 41.71 15.57
N ILE A 312 63.12 41.95 15.54
CA ILE A 312 63.78 43.26 15.74
C ILE A 312 64.73 43.50 14.57
N ARG A 313 64.27 44.30 13.60
CA ARG A 313 65.04 44.63 12.39
C ARG A 313 65.89 45.87 12.60
N CYS A 314 67.13 45.81 12.14
CA CYS A 314 68.05 46.91 11.99
C CYS A 314 68.33 47.12 10.49
N SER A 315 68.07 48.32 9.97
CA SER A 315 68.23 48.66 8.56
C SER A 315 69.25 49.80 8.42
N VAL A 316 70.29 49.57 7.64
CA VAL A 316 71.37 50.52 7.35
C VAL A 316 71.12 51.17 5.99
N ASN A 317 70.80 52.46 5.96
CA ASN A 317 70.61 53.21 4.72
C ASN A 317 71.88 54.01 4.39
N ALA A 318 72.51 53.73 3.25
CA ALA A 318 73.73 54.37 2.76
C ALA A 318 73.78 54.35 1.23
N GLN A 319 74.59 55.22 0.62
CA GLN A 319 74.95 55.08 -0.80
C GLN A 319 76.06 54.01 -0.96
N ASN A 320 76.10 53.30 -2.08
CA ASN A 320 77.08 52.24 -2.39
C ASN A 320 77.21 51.12 -1.31
N LEU A 321 76.10 50.68 -0.72
CA LEU A 321 76.03 49.57 0.23
C LEU A 321 76.88 48.31 -0.11
N PRO A 322 77.02 47.85 -1.37
CA PRO A 322 77.86 46.69 -1.68
C PRO A 322 79.37 46.91 -1.45
N GLY A 323 79.84 48.15 -1.37
CA GLY A 323 81.24 48.53 -1.17
C GLY A 323 81.62 48.84 0.28
N HIS A 324 80.70 48.67 1.24
CA HIS A 324 80.92 49.00 2.64
C HIS A 324 80.65 47.78 3.54
N PHE A 325 81.55 47.54 4.51
CA PHE A 325 81.33 46.53 5.53
C PHE A 325 80.70 47.17 6.77
N PHE A 326 79.72 46.49 7.36
CA PHE A 326 79.02 46.94 8.56
C PHE A 326 78.95 45.84 9.60
N SER A 327 79.37 46.16 10.83
CA SER A 327 79.09 45.33 12.02
C SER A 327 77.91 45.91 12.79
N VAL A 328 76.94 45.06 13.15
CA VAL A 328 75.65 45.44 13.75
C VAL A 328 75.50 44.76 15.09
N THR A 329 75.20 45.52 16.14
CA THR A 329 74.97 45.04 17.50
C THR A 329 73.58 45.45 17.97
N TRP A 330 72.79 44.50 18.45
CA TRP A 330 71.54 44.76 19.15
C TRP A 330 71.80 44.94 20.63
N LEU A 331 71.27 46.01 21.19
CA LEU A 331 71.33 46.39 22.59
C LEU A 331 69.93 46.35 23.17
N MET A 332 69.73 45.70 24.32
CA MET A 332 68.51 45.78 25.14
C MET A 332 68.88 46.44 26.46
N ASN A 333 68.25 47.56 26.80
CA ASN A 333 68.55 48.34 28.02
C ASN A 333 70.06 48.61 28.17
N GLN A 334 70.72 48.99 27.06
CA GLN A 334 72.16 49.21 26.90
C GLN A 334 73.07 47.97 27.05
N GLN A 335 72.54 46.76 27.30
CA GLN A 335 73.31 45.51 27.30
C GLN A 335 73.29 44.86 25.91
N LYS A 336 74.43 44.29 25.48
CA LYS A 336 74.49 43.53 24.21
C LYS A 336 73.66 42.26 24.29
N VAL A 337 72.86 42.01 23.25
CA VAL A 337 72.06 40.79 23.06
C VAL A 337 72.71 39.91 21.98
N ALA A 338 72.93 40.49 20.81
CA ALA A 338 73.53 39.85 19.64
C ALA A 338 74.42 40.83 18.89
N GLN A 339 75.44 40.33 18.19
CA GLN A 339 76.26 41.10 17.26
C GLN A 339 76.56 40.26 16.02
N ILE A 340 76.43 40.85 14.83
CA ILE A 340 76.96 40.31 13.58
C ILE A 340 78.17 41.16 13.20
N GLY A 341 79.34 40.53 13.12
CA GLY A 341 80.57 41.17 12.69
C GLY A 341 80.61 41.43 11.18
N SER A 342 81.55 42.26 10.73
CA SER A 342 81.77 42.59 9.31
C SER A 342 82.11 41.35 8.45
N SER A 343 82.65 40.29 9.07
CA SER A 343 82.88 38.97 8.48
C SER A 343 81.65 38.07 8.43
N GLY A 344 80.47 38.54 8.86
CA GLY A 344 79.22 37.77 8.93
C GLY A 344 79.09 36.85 10.14
N VAL A 345 80.09 36.78 11.02
CA VAL A 345 80.07 35.93 12.22
C VAL A 345 79.08 36.48 13.25
N LEU A 346 78.14 35.63 13.69
CA LEU A 346 77.22 35.90 14.80
C LEU A 346 77.91 35.68 16.15
N THR A 347 77.71 36.60 17.08
CA THR A 347 78.07 36.47 18.50
C THR A 347 76.85 36.79 19.35
N MET A 348 76.40 35.81 20.15
CA MET A 348 75.34 35.98 21.14
C MET A 348 75.93 36.22 22.52
N PHE A 349 75.27 37.07 23.32
CA PHE A 349 75.76 37.49 24.65
C PHE A 349 74.82 37.04 25.76
N ASN A 350 75.36 36.91 26.98
CA ASN A 350 74.61 36.58 28.20
C ASN A 350 73.72 35.32 28.04
N SER A 351 72.54 35.30 28.67
CA SER A 351 71.56 34.20 28.63
C SER A 351 71.02 33.88 27.23
N TYR A 352 71.17 34.79 26.26
CA TYR A 352 70.75 34.55 24.88
C TYR A 352 71.65 33.55 24.14
N LYS A 353 72.85 33.26 24.65
CA LYS A 353 73.75 32.23 24.09
C LYS A 353 73.18 30.81 24.22
N GLU A 354 72.55 30.50 25.35
CA GLU A 354 71.89 29.20 25.58
C GLU A 354 70.60 29.08 24.75
N ARG A 355 69.89 30.19 24.57
CA ARG A 355 68.68 30.26 23.74
C ARG A 355 68.98 30.17 22.24
N GLU A 356 70.14 30.59 21.78
CA GLU A 356 70.59 30.36 20.40
C GLU A 356 70.96 28.89 20.14
N SER A 357 71.63 28.21 21.08
CA SER A 357 71.91 26.76 20.95
C SER A 357 70.63 25.90 21.01
N ALA A 358 69.58 26.38 21.69
CA ALA A 358 68.23 25.81 21.65
C ALA A 358 67.40 26.24 20.41
N ALA A 359 67.97 27.03 19.50
CA ALA A 359 67.31 27.62 18.34
C ALA A 359 66.07 28.48 18.65
N GLU A 360 65.90 28.97 19.87
CA GLU A 360 64.87 29.95 20.24
C GLU A 360 65.17 31.34 19.69
N VAL A 361 66.46 31.69 19.55
CA VAL A 361 66.92 33.02 19.15
C VAL A 361 67.90 32.90 17.99
N ARG A 362 67.77 33.76 16.97
CA ARG A 362 68.69 33.85 15.84
C ARG A 362 68.92 35.32 15.48
N ALA A 363 70.11 35.68 14.99
CA ALA A 363 70.28 36.91 14.24
C ALA A 363 70.91 36.61 12.88
N VAL A 364 70.40 37.25 11.82
CA VAL A 364 70.85 37.02 10.43
C VAL A 364 70.95 38.33 9.66
N LYS A 365 71.91 38.43 8.74
CA LYS A 365 71.92 39.48 7.72
C LYS A 365 70.97 39.06 6.59
N THR A 366 69.88 39.80 6.40
CA THR A 366 68.79 39.48 5.46
C THR A 366 68.96 40.14 4.09
N SER A 367 69.65 41.28 4.02
CA SER A 367 69.97 41.97 2.76
C SER A 367 71.33 42.66 2.90
N HIS A 368 71.79 43.43 1.90
CA HIS A 368 73.00 44.26 2.06
C HIS A 368 72.86 45.32 3.16
N ALA A 369 71.63 45.79 3.42
CA ALA A 369 71.26 46.83 4.39
C ALA A 369 70.62 46.28 5.69
N ASP A 370 69.88 45.17 5.60
CA ASP A 370 68.99 44.70 6.65
C ASP A 370 69.57 43.54 7.45
N TYR A 371 69.42 43.65 8.76
CA TYR A 371 69.84 42.69 9.77
C TYR A 371 68.63 42.41 10.67
N LEU A 372 68.34 41.13 10.96
CA LEU A 372 67.15 40.71 11.71
C LEU A 372 67.54 39.86 12.90
N LEU A 373 67.15 40.27 14.10
CA LEU A 373 67.14 39.46 15.31
C LEU A 373 65.71 38.91 15.50
N THR A 374 65.56 37.58 15.48
CA THR A 374 64.29 36.89 15.77
C THR A 374 64.40 36.19 17.12
N ILE A 375 63.50 36.50 18.05
CA ILE A 375 63.23 35.72 19.26
C ILE A 375 61.91 34.96 19.00
N ARG A 376 61.94 33.64 18.90
CA ARG A 376 60.79 32.82 18.46
C ARG A 376 59.64 32.75 19.47
N SER A 377 59.96 32.90 20.75
CA SER A 377 59.02 32.84 21.87
C SER A 377 59.45 33.87 22.89
N ALA A 378 58.78 35.03 22.86
CA ALA A 378 59.10 36.18 23.70
C ALA A 378 58.65 35.92 25.15
N ARG A 379 59.54 36.20 26.09
CA ARG A 379 59.36 36.01 27.53
C ARG A 379 59.27 37.38 28.22
N THR A 380 58.81 37.43 29.47
CA THR A 380 58.80 38.69 30.25
C THR A 380 60.20 39.29 30.45
N GLU A 381 61.26 38.48 30.38
CA GLU A 381 62.67 38.89 30.37
C GLU A 381 63.15 39.53 29.06
N ASP A 382 62.41 39.37 27.95
CA ASP A 382 62.72 39.98 26.65
C ASP A 382 62.12 41.41 26.51
N GLN A 383 61.41 41.88 27.54
CA GLN A 383 60.82 43.22 27.60
C GLN A 383 61.89 44.29 27.86
N GLY A 384 61.90 45.36 27.06
CA GLY A 384 62.87 46.44 27.26
C GLY A 384 62.91 47.46 26.14
N GLN A 385 63.85 48.40 26.27
CA GLN A 385 64.17 49.38 25.25
C GLN A 385 65.33 48.85 24.39
N TYR A 386 65.06 48.63 23.11
CA TYR A 386 66.04 48.12 22.15
C TYR A 386 66.67 49.26 21.35
N GLN A 387 67.94 49.11 21.00
CA GLN A 387 68.71 49.98 20.10
C GLN A 387 69.64 49.14 19.24
N CYS A 388 69.98 49.64 18.05
CA CYS A 388 71.08 49.10 17.27
C CYS A 388 72.26 50.06 17.21
N GLU A 389 73.44 49.51 17.50
CA GLU A 389 74.75 50.09 17.26
C GLU A 389 75.28 49.53 15.95
N VAL A 390 75.63 50.39 15.00
CA VAL A 390 76.23 50.00 13.72
C VAL A 390 77.56 50.71 13.54
N TRP A 391 78.58 49.95 13.18
CA TRP A 391 79.88 50.45 12.76
C TRP A 391 80.08 50.20 11.27
N GLN A 392 80.48 51.23 10.54
CA GLN A 392 81.08 51.09 9.21
C GLN A 392 82.56 50.78 9.38
N GLU A 393 83.05 49.79 8.63
CA GLU A 393 84.41 49.27 8.73
C GLU A 393 85.02 49.10 7.33
N ASP A 394 86.32 49.42 7.19
CA ASP A 394 87.10 49.12 5.99
C ASP A 394 87.97 47.87 6.23
N MET A 395 88.23 47.10 5.17
CA MET A 395 89.12 45.94 5.22
C MET A 395 90.55 46.37 4.87
N ASN A 396 91.48 46.15 5.80
CA ASN A 396 92.92 46.36 5.60
C ASN A 396 93.51 45.28 4.67
N GLU A 397 94.72 45.52 4.14
CA GLU A 397 95.44 44.56 3.28
C GLU A 397 95.77 43.22 3.96
N ASP A 398 95.79 43.18 5.29
CA ASP A 398 95.98 41.96 6.10
C ASP A 398 94.67 41.20 6.41
N GLY A 399 93.53 41.68 5.88
CA GLY A 399 92.19 41.12 6.12
C GLY A 399 91.56 41.52 7.46
N THR A 400 92.18 42.40 8.25
CA THR A 400 91.59 42.93 9.48
C THR A 400 90.65 44.11 9.19
N PHE A 401 89.59 44.27 9.98
CA PHE A 401 88.62 45.36 9.80
C PHE A 401 88.95 46.56 10.69
N LYS A 402 88.99 47.76 10.10
CA LYS A 402 89.20 49.04 10.80
C LYS A 402 87.90 49.84 10.85
N LYS A 403 87.48 50.20 12.07
CA LYS A 403 86.28 51.03 12.31
C LYS A 403 86.47 52.46 11.83
N ILE A 404 85.52 52.95 11.03
CA ILE A 404 85.50 54.29 10.43
C ILE A 404 84.53 55.20 11.18
N GLN A 405 83.24 54.84 11.17
CA GLN A 405 82.14 55.66 11.66
C GLN A 405 81.14 54.79 12.42
N LYS A 406 80.59 55.34 13.50
CA LYS A 406 79.55 54.73 14.32
C LYS A 406 78.24 55.47 14.10
N GLN A 407 77.13 54.74 13.99
CA GLN A 407 75.79 55.28 14.13
C GLN A 407 74.96 54.46 15.12
N MET A 408 73.96 55.11 15.70
CA MET A 408 72.99 54.52 16.62
C MET A 408 71.59 54.73 16.08
N SER A 409 70.73 53.72 16.22
CA SER A 409 69.29 53.91 15.97
C SER A 409 68.63 54.77 17.05
N SER A 410 67.48 55.34 16.72
CA SER A 410 66.51 55.71 17.76
C SER A 410 66.15 54.47 18.61
N PRO A 411 65.92 54.63 19.93
CA PRO A 411 65.44 53.55 20.77
C PRO A 411 63.99 53.18 20.47
N GLU A 412 63.65 51.89 20.56
CA GLU A 412 62.27 51.40 20.43
C GLU A 412 61.91 50.52 21.63
N THR A 413 60.74 50.77 22.22
CA THR A 413 60.29 50.07 23.41
C THR A 413 59.41 48.88 23.03
N VAL A 414 59.80 47.70 23.49
CA VAL A 414 59.05 46.45 23.37
C VAL A 414 58.38 46.17 24.70
N ASN A 415 57.05 46.03 24.71
CA ASN A 415 56.22 45.70 25.88
C ASN A 415 55.57 44.33 25.67
N ILE A 416 55.59 43.45 26.67
CA ILE A 416 55.08 42.08 26.59
C ILE A 416 54.01 41.88 27.68
N THR A 417 52.82 41.49 27.26
CA THR A 417 51.62 41.38 28.11
C THR A 417 51.25 39.92 28.40
N VAL A 418 50.68 39.67 29.57
CA VAL A 418 50.08 38.37 29.94
C VAL A 418 48.58 38.48 29.78
N LYS A 419 47.95 37.55 29.05
CA LYS A 419 46.50 37.54 28.84
C LYS A 419 45.84 36.54 29.77
N GLU A 420 44.90 37.01 30.59
CA GLU A 420 44.01 36.15 31.36
C GLU A 420 43.00 35.44 30.42
N SER A 421 42.52 34.26 30.83
CA SER A 421 41.67 33.40 29.99
C SER A 421 40.20 33.48 30.38
N ASP A 422 39.37 33.83 29.40
CA ASP A 422 37.91 33.92 29.50
C ASP A 422 37.21 32.58 29.17
N LEU A 423 37.84 31.43 29.49
CA LEU A 423 37.32 30.10 29.16
C LEU A 423 35.85 29.95 29.58
N ALA A 424 34.98 29.68 28.60
CA ALA A 424 33.56 29.41 28.81
C ALA A 424 33.13 28.15 28.04
N VAL A 425 32.16 27.42 28.60
CA VAL A 425 31.70 26.12 28.08
C VAL A 425 30.17 26.05 28.09
N VAL A 426 29.59 25.75 26.92
CA VAL A 426 28.14 25.55 26.73
C VAL A 426 27.91 24.13 26.22
N MET A 427 26.95 23.41 26.79
CA MET A 427 26.64 22.03 26.41
C MET A 427 25.37 21.95 25.55
N GLU A 428 25.49 21.38 24.37
CA GLU A 428 24.41 21.10 23.44
C GLU A 428 24.17 19.59 23.31
N MET A 429 22.92 19.18 23.47
CA MET A 429 22.42 17.84 23.20
C MET A 429 20.91 17.88 22.96
N LYS A 430 20.40 16.88 22.25
CA LYS A 430 18.95 16.59 22.19
C LYS A 430 18.43 16.21 23.57
N ASP A 431 17.18 16.52 23.86
CA ASP A 431 16.56 16.18 25.15
C ASP A 431 16.20 14.68 25.24
N ALA A 432 15.98 14.03 24.08
CA ALA A 432 15.81 12.58 23.99
C ALA A 432 16.37 11.97 22.69
N VAL A 433 16.70 10.68 22.76
CA VAL A 433 17.07 9.82 21.62
C VAL A 433 16.33 8.47 21.69
N THR A 434 16.23 7.75 20.57
CA THR A 434 15.72 6.37 20.58
C THR A 434 16.83 5.41 20.97
N GLU A 435 16.50 4.35 21.70
CA GLU A 435 17.39 3.22 21.92
C GLU A 435 18.01 2.71 20.60
N GLY A 436 19.32 2.53 20.60
CA GLY A 436 20.13 2.09 19.48
C GLY A 436 20.50 3.16 18.45
N ASP A 437 19.86 4.34 18.47
CA ASP A 437 20.34 5.51 17.74
C ASP A 437 21.65 6.04 18.38
N PRO A 438 22.54 6.71 17.63
CA PRO A 438 23.75 7.31 18.18
C PRO A 438 23.41 8.49 19.10
N LEU A 439 23.88 8.43 20.34
CA LEU A 439 23.79 9.53 21.31
C LEU A 439 25.00 10.45 21.09
N ARG A 440 24.74 11.75 20.87
CA ARG A 440 25.77 12.78 20.70
C ARG A 440 25.58 13.93 21.67
N VAL A 441 26.67 14.34 22.31
CA VAL A 441 26.73 15.51 23.20
C VAL A 441 27.88 16.37 22.74
N THR A 442 27.64 17.66 22.52
CA THR A 442 28.67 18.62 22.12
C THR A 442 28.87 19.64 23.24
N CYS A 443 30.13 19.97 23.53
CA CYS A 443 30.48 21.11 24.36
C CYS A 443 31.18 22.14 23.48
N LEU A 444 30.49 23.27 23.29
CA LEU A 444 31.00 24.46 22.64
C LEU A 444 31.92 25.17 23.62
N VAL A 445 33.09 25.60 23.15
CA VAL A 445 34.14 26.21 23.98
C VAL A 445 34.54 27.55 23.38
N SER A 446 34.59 28.59 24.22
CA SER A 446 34.97 29.94 23.82
C SER A 446 35.94 30.56 24.83
N GLY A 447 36.58 31.66 24.45
CA GLY A 447 37.44 32.46 25.35
C GLY A 447 38.86 31.92 25.60
N PHE A 448 39.11 30.64 25.32
CA PHE A 448 40.41 29.98 25.50
C PHE A 448 41.57 30.59 24.67
N LYS A 449 42.80 30.29 25.08
CA LYS A 449 44.08 30.77 24.54
C LYS A 449 45.13 29.66 24.41
N GLY A 450 45.09 28.66 25.29
CA GLY A 450 45.99 27.50 25.27
C GLY A 450 45.34 26.20 24.75
N PRO A 451 46.12 25.10 24.62
CA PRO A 451 45.59 23.78 24.27
C PRO A 451 44.49 23.31 25.23
N LEU A 452 43.49 22.61 24.69
CA LEU A 452 42.31 22.17 25.44
C LEU A 452 42.26 20.64 25.57
N SER A 453 41.87 20.15 26.74
CA SER A 453 41.49 18.75 26.97
C SER A 453 40.06 18.67 27.48
N VAL A 454 39.33 17.59 27.18
CA VAL A 454 38.00 17.33 27.74
C VAL A 454 37.95 16.00 28.49
N SER A 455 37.23 15.96 29.61
CA SER A 455 36.77 14.73 30.26
C SER A 455 35.25 14.69 30.24
N TRP A 456 34.69 13.54 29.85
CA TRP A 456 33.26 13.28 29.81
C TRP A 456 32.85 12.35 30.95
N GLN A 457 31.82 12.73 31.69
CA GLN A 457 31.26 11.94 32.78
C GLN A 457 29.75 11.76 32.62
N HIS A 458 29.22 10.66 33.13
CA HIS A 458 27.80 10.31 33.08
C HIS A 458 27.29 9.82 34.45
N LYS A 459 26.21 10.45 34.93
CA LYS A 459 25.41 10.08 36.10
C LYS A 459 24.06 9.55 35.62
N LYS A 460 23.80 8.26 35.84
CA LYS A 460 22.50 7.63 35.51
C LYS A 460 21.36 8.24 36.33
N ASP A 461 20.13 8.17 35.83
CA ASP A 461 18.92 8.55 36.60
C ASP A 461 18.80 7.80 37.94
N SER A 462 19.21 6.54 37.98
CA SER A 462 19.25 5.70 39.19
C SER A 462 20.57 5.81 39.99
N GLY A 463 21.45 6.75 39.64
CA GLY A 463 22.83 6.84 40.14
C GLY A 463 23.09 8.10 40.96
N VAL A 464 23.81 7.96 42.07
CA VAL A 464 24.10 9.07 42.99
C VAL A 464 25.29 9.92 42.53
N SER A 465 26.25 9.33 41.80
CA SER A 465 27.49 9.98 41.39
C SER A 465 27.76 9.89 39.89
N PHE A 466 28.55 10.86 39.40
CA PHE A 466 29.13 10.83 38.06
C PHE A 466 30.20 9.74 37.96
N SER A 467 30.31 9.14 36.78
CA SER A 467 31.32 8.15 36.44
C SER A 467 31.88 8.45 35.06
N ASP A 468 33.18 8.22 34.84
CA ASP A 468 33.84 8.60 33.60
C ASP A 468 33.30 7.82 32.39
N VAL A 469 33.33 8.48 31.23
CA VAL A 469 32.91 7.94 29.93
C VAL A 469 34.15 7.77 29.05
N ILE A 470 34.85 8.86 28.77
CA ILE A 470 36.09 8.95 27.97
C ILE A 470 36.73 10.33 28.17
N SER A 471 38.04 10.45 27.99
CA SER A 471 38.77 11.72 27.94
C SER A 471 39.48 11.93 26.60
N LEU A 472 39.79 13.19 26.28
CA LEU A 472 40.68 13.58 25.18
C LEU A 472 41.77 14.48 25.77
N THR A 473 43.04 14.10 25.61
CA THR A 473 44.18 14.93 26.08
C THR A 473 44.34 16.19 25.23
N HIS A 474 45.14 17.14 25.72
CA HIS A 474 45.51 18.34 24.97
C HIS A 474 46.34 18.06 23.70
N GLU A 475 46.80 16.82 23.53
CA GLU A 475 47.51 16.31 22.34
C GLU A 475 46.54 15.65 21.34
N GLY A 476 45.23 15.64 21.62
CA GLY A 476 44.23 14.95 20.81
C GLY A 476 44.18 13.42 20.98
N VAL A 477 44.78 12.87 22.05
CA VAL A 477 44.79 11.42 22.30
C VAL A 477 43.60 11.03 23.18
N MET A 478 42.77 10.08 22.73
CA MET A 478 41.67 9.54 23.53
C MET A 478 42.21 8.63 24.64
N LYS A 479 41.80 8.85 25.90
CA LYS A 479 42.20 8.07 27.08
C LYS A 479 40.99 7.86 28.02
N ASP A 480 41.24 7.21 29.15
CA ASP A 480 40.33 7.11 30.30
C ASP A 480 38.90 6.62 29.98
N ILE A 481 38.78 5.62 29.09
CA ILE A 481 37.49 5.00 28.78
C ILE A 481 36.95 4.29 30.03
N GLY A 482 35.86 4.82 30.57
CA GLY A 482 35.23 4.29 31.78
C GLY A 482 34.77 2.84 31.61
N ALA A 483 34.88 2.04 32.67
CA ALA A 483 34.67 0.59 32.63
C ALA A 483 33.36 0.12 31.96
N ARG A 484 32.29 0.93 32.04
CA ARG A 484 30.97 0.62 31.43
C ARG A 484 30.93 0.81 29.90
N TYR A 485 31.95 1.47 29.33
CA TYR A 485 31.99 1.90 27.94
C TYR A 485 33.10 1.22 27.13
N GLN A 486 34.01 0.47 27.78
CA GLN A 486 35.15 -0.19 27.13
C GLN A 486 34.75 -1.17 26.01
N SER A 487 33.63 -1.86 26.14
CA SER A 487 33.09 -2.79 25.13
C SER A 487 32.15 -2.12 24.11
N ARG A 488 32.05 -0.78 24.11
CA ARG A 488 31.09 -0.02 23.30
C ARG A 488 31.82 0.93 22.36
N HIS A 489 31.17 1.24 21.23
CA HIS A 489 31.71 2.21 20.27
C HIS A 489 31.49 3.64 20.80
N VAL A 490 32.37 4.07 21.70
CA VAL A 490 32.43 5.43 22.25
C VAL A 490 33.64 6.14 21.66
N ARG A 491 33.44 7.36 21.18
CA ARG A 491 34.50 8.24 20.70
C ARG A 491 34.29 9.66 21.19
N THR A 492 35.38 10.41 21.31
CA THR A 492 35.31 11.86 21.46
C THR A 492 36.14 12.53 20.37
N LEU A 493 35.56 13.57 19.78
CA LEU A 493 36.07 14.30 18.64
C LEU A 493 36.31 15.75 19.07
N HIS A 494 37.36 16.38 18.55
CA HIS A 494 37.56 17.82 18.64
C HIS A 494 37.35 18.45 17.26
N SER A 495 37.00 19.73 17.25
CA SER A 495 36.90 20.56 16.04
C SER A 495 38.00 21.62 16.02
N PRO A 496 38.36 22.19 14.85
CA PRO A 496 39.31 23.31 14.77
C PRO A 496 38.91 24.52 15.62
N ALA A 497 37.61 24.72 15.87
CA ALA A 497 37.06 25.78 16.71
C ALA A 497 37.20 25.52 18.24
N GLY A 498 37.80 24.41 18.66
CA GLY A 498 37.97 24.04 20.08
C GLY A 498 36.76 23.33 20.71
N ASN A 499 35.66 23.15 19.97
CA ASN A 499 34.48 22.42 20.45
C ASN A 499 34.75 20.91 20.49
N PHE A 500 34.21 20.23 21.50
CA PHE A 500 34.33 18.79 21.68
C PHE A 500 32.99 18.08 21.53
N THR A 501 32.96 16.92 20.88
CA THR A 501 31.75 16.07 20.79
C THR A 501 32.04 14.68 21.33
N LEU A 502 31.20 14.21 22.25
CA LEU A 502 31.08 12.80 22.65
C LEU A 502 30.06 12.12 21.74
N GLU A 503 30.39 10.92 21.27
CA GLU A 503 29.46 10.07 20.54
C GLU A 503 29.49 8.63 21.08
N ILE A 504 28.30 8.12 21.44
CA ILE A 504 28.04 6.72 21.80
C ILE A 504 27.23 6.12 20.65
N GLY A 505 27.85 5.26 19.83
CA GLY A 505 27.33 4.88 18.51
C GLY A 505 26.04 4.07 18.48
N ALA A 506 25.62 3.48 19.59
CA ALA A 506 24.30 2.86 19.76
C ALA A 506 23.89 2.98 21.22
N SER A 507 22.92 3.87 21.51
CA SER A 507 22.45 4.14 22.86
C SER A 507 21.69 2.97 23.47
N ALA A 508 21.73 2.84 24.79
CA ALA A 508 20.93 1.91 25.58
C ALA A 508 20.08 2.70 26.57
N THR A 509 18.96 2.13 27.05
CA THR A 509 18.12 2.78 28.07
C THR A 509 18.90 3.16 29.34
N SER A 510 19.95 2.40 29.67
CA SER A 510 20.89 2.68 30.77
C SER A 510 21.82 3.88 30.57
N ASP A 511 21.81 4.49 29.39
CA ASP A 511 22.56 5.71 29.06
C ASP A 511 21.76 6.99 29.33
N SER A 512 20.50 6.86 29.78
CA SER A 512 19.69 7.97 30.28
C SER A 512 20.28 8.53 31.58
N GLY A 513 20.26 9.84 31.70
CA GLY A 513 20.82 10.56 32.85
C GLY A 513 21.51 11.87 32.45
N GLU A 514 22.29 12.40 33.40
CA GLU A 514 23.09 13.63 33.21
C GLU A 514 24.47 13.31 32.65
N TYR A 515 24.80 13.93 31.52
CA TYR A 515 26.18 14.01 31.03
C TYR A 515 26.81 15.33 31.47
N LYS A 516 28.10 15.27 31.79
CA LYS A 516 28.94 16.40 32.16
C LYS A 516 30.19 16.40 31.30
N CYS A 517 30.54 17.55 30.74
CA CYS A 517 31.84 17.78 30.13
C CYS A 517 32.64 18.69 31.05
N ILE A 518 33.92 18.37 31.20
CA ILE A 518 34.90 19.13 31.98
C ILE A 518 36.01 19.49 31.01
N VAL A 519 36.08 20.75 30.61
CA VAL A 519 37.09 21.26 29.68
C VAL A 519 38.18 21.95 30.50
N SER A 520 39.41 21.50 30.36
CA SER A 520 40.60 22.12 30.96
C SER A 520 41.47 22.72 29.87
N GLU A 521 41.86 23.97 30.08
CA GLU A 521 42.87 24.67 29.30
C GLU A 521 44.25 24.49 29.93
N TRP A 522 45.28 24.37 29.11
CA TRP A 522 46.66 24.12 29.52
C TRP A 522 47.59 25.24 29.08
N THR A 523 48.60 25.52 29.91
CA THR A 523 49.70 26.45 29.63
C THR A 523 51.04 25.77 29.89
N VAL A 524 52.03 26.07 29.06
CA VAL A 524 53.41 25.59 29.22
C VAL A 524 54.09 26.36 30.36
N GLN A 525 54.68 25.64 31.31
CA GLN A 525 55.50 26.22 32.37
C GLN A 525 56.95 26.44 31.89
N SER A 526 57.72 27.25 32.62
CA SER A 526 59.10 27.62 32.27
C SER A 526 60.10 26.45 32.23
N ASN A 527 59.72 25.26 32.73
CA ASN A 527 60.47 24.01 32.65
C ASN A 527 60.00 23.09 31.50
N GLY A 528 59.04 23.52 30.68
CA GLY A 528 58.43 22.73 29.61
C GLY A 528 57.25 21.85 30.04
N GLU A 529 56.92 21.78 31.34
CA GLU A 529 55.77 20.99 31.81
C GLU A 529 54.43 21.67 31.53
N MET A 530 53.41 20.89 31.18
CA MET A 530 52.06 21.38 30.92
C MET A 530 51.24 21.45 32.20
N LYS A 531 50.77 22.64 32.56
CA LYS A 531 49.90 22.87 33.73
C LYS A 531 48.50 23.29 33.29
N LYS A 532 47.47 22.79 33.99
CA LYS A 532 46.10 23.30 33.83
C LYS A 532 46.01 24.75 34.32
N ALA A 533 45.60 25.65 33.44
CA ALA A 533 45.46 27.08 33.71
C ALA A 533 44.03 27.42 34.16
N ASN A 534 43.04 27.00 33.37
CA ASN A 534 41.61 27.21 33.65
C ASN A 534 40.86 25.88 33.46
N THR A 535 39.71 25.72 34.12
CA THR A 535 38.85 24.54 33.95
C THR A 535 37.40 24.92 34.20
N GLN A 536 36.54 24.61 33.23
CA GLN A 536 35.11 24.84 33.27
C GLN A 536 34.35 23.54 33.01
N SER A 537 33.13 23.45 33.51
CA SER A 537 32.28 22.28 33.27
C SER A 537 30.82 22.68 33.08
N GLN A 538 30.14 21.96 32.18
CA GLN A 538 28.71 22.09 31.97
C GLN A 538 28.05 20.71 32.01
N GLN A 539 26.79 20.65 32.40
CA GLN A 539 26.01 19.40 32.46
C GLN A 539 24.58 19.58 31.95
N LYS A 540 24.07 18.55 31.26
CA LYS A 540 22.67 18.48 30.77
C LYS A 540 22.20 17.02 30.80
N ALA A 541 20.89 16.82 30.97
CA ALA A 541 20.25 15.51 31.01
C ALA A 541 19.68 15.11 29.64
N ILE A 542 19.65 13.80 29.37
CA ILE A 542 19.06 13.20 28.17
C ILE A 542 18.32 11.90 28.50
N MET A 543 17.19 11.68 27.85
CA MET A 543 16.37 10.46 27.98
C MET A 543 16.56 9.54 26.77
N VAL A 544 16.79 8.24 27.01
CA VAL A 544 16.81 7.22 25.95
C VAL A 544 15.50 6.44 25.94
N ASN A 545 14.64 6.74 24.96
CA ASN A 545 13.33 6.09 24.80
C ASN A 545 13.50 4.67 24.25
N SER A 546 12.96 3.66 24.95
CA SER A 546 12.95 2.29 24.45
C SER A 546 12.09 2.15 23.18
N VAL A 547 12.45 1.22 22.31
CA VAL A 547 11.65 0.91 21.11
C VAL A 547 10.22 0.51 21.51
N GLU A 548 10.08 -0.21 22.62
CA GLU A 548 8.79 -0.62 23.17
C GLU A 548 7.90 0.56 23.58
N SER A 549 8.43 1.59 24.24
CA SER A 549 7.59 2.72 24.69
C SER A 549 6.98 3.48 23.51
N LEU A 550 7.74 3.62 22.42
CA LEU A 550 7.33 4.33 21.21
C LEU A 550 6.44 3.51 20.28
N MET A 551 6.55 2.17 20.30
CA MET A 551 5.77 1.29 19.42
C MET A 551 4.29 1.24 19.79
N LYS A 552 3.40 1.46 18.81
CA LYS A 552 1.94 1.35 18.93
C LYS A 552 1.39 0.49 17.79
N VAL A 553 0.68 -0.58 18.15
CA VAL A 553 0.10 -1.57 17.22
C VAL A 553 -1.43 -1.52 17.35
N ILE A 554 -2.13 -1.31 16.24
CA ILE A 554 -3.60 -1.23 16.21
C ILE A 554 -4.12 -2.05 15.03
N LEU A 555 -5.15 -2.87 15.26
CA LEU A 555 -5.83 -3.64 14.23
C LEU A 555 -7.20 -3.01 13.94
N THR A 556 -7.45 -2.71 12.67
CA THR A 556 -8.66 -2.04 12.19
C THR A 556 -9.21 -2.73 10.95
N SER A 557 -10.50 -2.54 10.67
CA SER A 557 -11.14 -2.96 9.43
C SER A 557 -12.32 -2.03 9.14
N ARG A 558 -12.60 -1.80 7.85
CA ARG A 558 -13.82 -1.11 7.40
C ARG A 558 -15.03 -2.06 7.31
N THR A 559 -14.79 -3.37 7.30
CA THR A 559 -15.76 -4.41 6.93
C THR A 559 -15.81 -5.53 7.98
N ILE A 560 -16.19 -5.19 9.22
CA ILE A 560 -16.28 -6.17 10.33
C ILE A 560 -17.57 -7.00 10.34
N ARG A 561 -18.56 -6.64 9.51
CA ARG A 561 -19.85 -7.34 9.37
C ARG A 561 -20.13 -7.54 7.89
N VAL A 562 -19.90 -8.74 7.39
CA VAL A 562 -20.01 -9.07 5.96
C VAL A 562 -20.97 -10.23 5.72
N ALA A 563 -21.40 -10.43 4.47
CA ALA A 563 -22.05 -11.67 4.06
C ALA A 563 -21.00 -12.76 3.78
N ILE A 564 -21.44 -14.01 3.75
CA ILE A 564 -20.65 -15.10 3.15
C ILE A 564 -20.29 -14.73 1.70
N ASP A 565 -19.12 -15.16 1.25
CA ASP A 565 -18.56 -14.89 -0.09
C ASP A 565 -18.19 -13.42 -0.38
N SER A 566 -18.22 -12.55 0.65
CA SER A 566 -17.73 -11.17 0.57
C SER A 566 -16.27 -11.06 1.02
N PRO A 567 -15.50 -10.07 0.53
CA PRO A 567 -14.14 -9.83 1.01
C PRO A 567 -14.12 -9.18 2.39
N VAL A 568 -13.09 -9.47 3.19
CA VAL A 568 -12.77 -8.79 4.45
C VAL A 568 -11.32 -8.32 4.42
N GLU A 569 -11.10 -7.03 4.65
CA GLU A 569 -9.75 -6.46 4.78
C GLU A 569 -9.43 -6.14 6.25
N LEU A 570 -8.32 -6.67 6.76
CA LEU A 570 -7.82 -6.45 8.11
C LEU A 570 -6.49 -5.69 8.04
N LEU A 571 -6.46 -4.49 8.63
CA LEU A 571 -5.31 -3.58 8.61
C LEU A 571 -4.66 -3.52 10.00
N CYS A 572 -3.51 -4.17 10.13
CA CYS A 572 -2.60 -4.03 11.28
C CYS A 572 -1.64 -2.86 11.01
N ARG A 573 -1.79 -1.77 11.77
CA ARG A 573 -0.99 -0.55 11.64
C ARG A 573 0.00 -0.43 12.79
N VAL A 574 1.29 -0.32 12.46
CA VAL A 574 2.39 -0.18 13.40
C VAL A 574 2.99 1.23 13.27
N ARG A 575 2.90 2.02 14.33
CA ARG A 575 3.65 3.29 14.48
C ARG A 575 4.80 3.07 15.45
N GLY A 576 5.96 3.66 15.19
CA GLY A 576 7.14 3.52 16.04
C GLY A 576 8.40 3.99 15.32
N PRO A 577 9.59 3.80 15.93
CA PRO A 577 10.87 4.05 15.28
C PRO A 577 11.11 3.08 14.12
N LYS A 578 12.04 3.42 13.22
CA LYS A 578 12.37 2.60 12.04
C LYS A 578 13.27 1.44 12.45
N VAL A 579 12.67 0.28 12.66
CA VAL A 579 13.30 -0.99 13.07
C VAL A 579 12.76 -2.14 12.22
N SER A 580 13.43 -3.30 12.21
CA SER A 580 12.85 -4.48 11.53
C SER A 580 11.66 -4.99 12.33
N LEU A 581 10.62 -5.47 11.64
CA LEU A 581 9.37 -5.92 12.24
C LEU A 581 9.08 -7.36 11.81
N ALA A 582 8.84 -8.24 12.78
CA ALA A 582 8.16 -9.51 12.56
C ALA A 582 6.69 -9.36 12.96
N VAL A 583 5.78 -10.06 12.27
CA VAL A 583 4.33 -9.94 12.49
C VAL A 583 3.67 -11.31 12.45
N ARG A 584 2.92 -11.66 13.49
CA ARG A 584 2.13 -12.89 13.58
C ARG A 584 0.64 -12.56 13.56
N TRP A 585 -0.07 -13.11 12.59
CA TRP A 585 -1.52 -12.97 12.45
C TRP A 585 -2.24 -14.10 13.16
N MET A 586 -3.05 -13.75 14.15
CA MET A 586 -3.67 -14.69 15.06
C MET A 586 -5.20 -14.63 14.92
N PHE A 587 -5.84 -15.80 14.93
CA PHE A 587 -7.28 -15.96 14.79
C PHE A 587 -7.85 -16.94 15.80
N GLN A 588 -8.92 -16.52 16.48
CA GLN A 588 -9.67 -17.29 17.44
C GLN A 588 -11.12 -17.45 16.92
N PRO A 589 -11.57 -18.66 16.58
CA PRO A 589 -12.94 -18.90 16.10
C PRO A 589 -13.99 -18.47 17.14
N ARG A 590 -15.15 -18.00 16.68
CA ARG A 590 -16.22 -17.43 17.54
C ARG A 590 -16.66 -18.31 18.72
N ASN A 591 -16.62 -19.63 18.57
CA ASN A 591 -17.03 -20.60 19.59
C ASN A 591 -15.83 -21.33 20.23
N SER A 592 -14.63 -20.75 20.18
CA SER A 592 -13.40 -21.34 20.70
C SER A 592 -12.62 -20.34 21.57
N THR A 593 -11.90 -20.85 22.57
CA THR A 593 -10.87 -20.11 23.31
C THR A 593 -9.46 -20.31 22.74
N VAL A 594 -9.29 -21.25 21.80
CA VAL A 594 -8.01 -21.57 21.18
C VAL A 594 -7.72 -20.55 20.07
N GLN A 595 -6.65 -19.80 20.24
CA GLN A 595 -6.10 -18.90 19.22
C GLN A 595 -5.12 -19.68 18.34
N THR A 596 -5.21 -19.47 17.02
CA THR A 596 -4.44 -20.17 15.98
C THR A 596 -3.66 -19.18 15.13
N ASN A 597 -2.52 -19.59 14.55
CA ASN A 597 -1.73 -18.76 13.66
C ASN A 597 -2.23 -18.87 12.21
N ILE A 598 -2.53 -17.75 11.56
CA ILE A 598 -2.83 -17.69 10.12
C ILE A 598 -1.52 -17.64 9.32
N LEU A 599 -0.64 -16.70 9.67
CA LEU A 599 0.68 -16.53 9.05
C LEU A 599 1.62 -15.75 9.98
N SER A 600 2.92 -16.04 9.88
CA SER A 600 4.00 -15.25 10.47
C SER A 600 4.84 -14.63 9.35
N ILE A 601 5.20 -13.37 9.51
CA ILE A 601 6.25 -12.67 8.76
C ILE A 601 7.44 -12.54 9.71
N HIS A 602 8.60 -13.08 9.34
CA HIS A 602 9.82 -13.03 10.15
C HIS A 602 10.59 -11.73 9.91
N HIS A 603 11.46 -11.34 10.84
CA HIS A 603 12.28 -10.12 10.75
C HIS A 603 13.27 -10.08 9.56
N THR A 604 13.46 -11.23 8.90
CA THR A 604 14.26 -11.45 7.69
C THR A 604 13.46 -11.25 6.40
N GLY A 605 12.13 -11.10 6.48
CA GLY A 605 11.21 -11.05 5.34
C GLY A 605 10.64 -12.42 4.92
N GLU A 606 11.05 -13.52 5.55
CA GLU A 606 10.44 -14.84 5.32
C GLU A 606 8.98 -14.88 5.79
N ILE A 607 8.11 -15.62 5.09
CA ILE A 607 6.68 -15.75 5.42
C ILE A 607 6.34 -17.23 5.60
N THR A 608 5.83 -17.61 6.78
CA THR A 608 5.37 -18.97 7.08
C THR A 608 3.86 -18.99 7.32
N TRP A 609 3.14 -19.82 6.56
CA TRP A 609 1.68 -19.94 6.65
C TRP A 609 1.26 -21.05 7.63
N GLY A 610 0.32 -20.74 8.52
CA GLY A 610 -0.34 -21.71 9.42
C GLY A 610 -1.73 -22.14 8.95
N ALA A 611 -2.34 -21.40 8.03
CA ALA A 611 -3.60 -21.73 7.35
C ALA A 611 -3.38 -21.94 5.84
N ASP A 612 -4.36 -22.50 5.12
CA ASP A 612 -4.29 -22.61 3.65
C ASP A 612 -4.21 -21.21 3.02
N GLN A 613 -3.07 -20.96 2.36
CA GLN A 613 -2.73 -19.71 1.70
C GLN A 613 -3.78 -19.27 0.68
N ARG A 614 -4.54 -20.18 0.05
CA ARG A 614 -5.57 -19.82 -0.96
C ARG A 614 -6.72 -19.02 -0.38
N ASN A 615 -6.91 -19.04 0.94
CA ASN A 615 -8.01 -18.37 1.64
C ASN A 615 -7.65 -16.94 2.10
N TYR A 616 -6.40 -16.52 1.90
CA TYR A 616 -5.85 -15.27 2.44
C TYR A 616 -4.90 -14.60 1.44
N GLN A 617 -4.82 -13.28 1.48
CA GLN A 617 -3.85 -12.50 0.72
C GLN A 617 -3.16 -11.51 1.67
N LEU A 618 -1.86 -11.30 1.47
CA LEU A 618 -1.04 -10.40 2.29
C LEU A 618 -0.53 -9.24 1.42
N SER A 619 -0.64 -8.02 1.95
CA SER A 619 -0.01 -6.82 1.38
C SER A 619 0.68 -6.03 2.49
N ILE A 620 1.83 -5.44 2.17
CA ILE A 620 2.66 -4.67 3.11
C ILE A 620 2.90 -3.29 2.50
N GLN A 621 2.58 -2.23 3.25
CA GLN A 621 2.79 -0.85 2.82
C GLN A 621 3.61 -0.12 3.89
N ALA A 622 4.84 0.25 3.56
CA ALA A 622 5.68 1.11 4.40
C ALA A 622 5.43 2.58 4.06
N GLN A 623 5.11 3.38 5.08
CA GLN A 623 4.97 4.85 4.98
C GLN A 623 5.95 5.53 5.95
N PRO A 624 6.28 6.83 5.76
CA PRO A 624 7.21 7.53 6.65
C PRO A 624 6.82 7.53 8.13
N SER A 625 5.52 7.41 8.44
CA SER A 625 4.96 7.47 9.81
C SER A 625 4.44 6.12 10.36
N ASP A 626 4.22 5.12 9.52
CA ASP A 626 3.74 3.79 9.92
C ASP A 626 4.04 2.71 8.88
N THR A 627 4.14 1.46 9.37
CA THR A 627 4.07 0.27 8.51
C THR A 627 2.69 -0.36 8.64
N ARG A 628 2.12 -0.78 7.51
CA ARG A 628 0.79 -1.37 7.40
C ARG A 628 0.92 -2.78 6.87
N PHE A 629 0.46 -3.74 7.66
CA PHE A 629 0.30 -5.12 7.25
C PHE A 629 -1.19 -5.35 7.02
N ILE A 630 -1.55 -5.76 5.80
CA ILE A 630 -2.94 -5.92 5.35
C ILE A 630 -3.15 -7.41 5.08
N LEU A 631 -4.00 -8.04 5.89
CA LEU A 631 -4.49 -9.39 5.67
C LEU A 631 -5.88 -9.31 5.06
N MET A 632 -6.03 -9.79 3.83
CA MET A 632 -7.31 -9.85 3.13
C MET A 632 -7.82 -11.29 3.11
N VAL A 633 -9.10 -11.48 3.42
CA VAL A 633 -9.85 -12.72 3.16
C VAL A 633 -10.68 -12.45 1.89
N PRO A 634 -10.34 -13.01 0.72
CA PRO A 634 -11.00 -12.64 -0.53
C PRO A 634 -12.47 -13.07 -0.60
N ARG A 635 -12.79 -14.22 0.00
CA ARG A 635 -14.12 -14.85 -0.01
C ARG A 635 -14.42 -15.42 1.38
N ALA A 636 -15.14 -14.67 2.22
CA ALA A 636 -15.33 -15.05 3.62
C ALA A 636 -16.26 -16.27 3.80
N SER A 637 -15.76 -17.29 4.50
CA SER A 637 -16.49 -18.50 4.93
C SER A 637 -16.97 -18.39 6.38
N LYS A 638 -18.03 -19.14 6.75
CA LYS A 638 -18.53 -19.14 8.12
C LYS A 638 -17.51 -19.65 9.15
N LYS A 639 -16.55 -20.51 8.75
CA LYS A 639 -15.43 -20.96 9.61
C LYS A 639 -14.43 -19.84 9.96
N GLN A 640 -14.40 -18.75 9.18
CA GLN A 640 -13.54 -17.59 9.40
C GLN A 640 -14.23 -16.52 10.29
N GLU A 641 -15.38 -16.83 10.89
CA GLU A 641 -16.02 -15.96 11.87
C GLU A 641 -15.34 -16.08 13.24
N GLY A 642 -14.89 -14.96 13.80
CA GLY A 642 -14.16 -14.97 15.05
C GLY A 642 -13.40 -13.67 15.30
N GLN A 643 -12.42 -13.75 16.19
CA GLN A 643 -11.62 -12.65 16.67
C GLN A 643 -10.21 -12.72 16.10
N TYR A 644 -9.80 -11.65 15.41
CA TYR A 644 -8.49 -11.50 14.80
C TYR A 644 -7.61 -10.59 15.66
N GLN A 645 -6.30 -10.84 15.66
CA GLN A 645 -5.31 -10.03 16.35
C GLN A 645 -3.98 -10.10 15.59
N CYS A 646 -3.20 -9.03 15.56
CA CYS A 646 -1.81 -9.09 15.11
C CYS A 646 -0.87 -8.90 16.31
N GLN A 647 0.14 -9.75 16.41
CA GLN A 647 1.30 -9.56 17.29
C GLN A 647 2.45 -9.03 16.44
N VAL A 648 3.18 -8.05 16.96
CA VAL A 648 4.31 -7.42 16.27
C VAL A 648 5.52 -7.38 17.19
N ASP A 649 6.62 -7.93 16.68
CA ASP A 649 7.92 -7.97 17.34
C ASP A 649 8.87 -7.01 16.62
N ALA A 650 9.55 -6.15 17.37
CA ALA A 650 10.50 -5.18 16.85
C ALA A 650 11.94 -5.62 17.10
N TYR A 651 12.77 -5.59 16.06
CA TYR A 651 14.15 -6.06 16.09
C TYR A 651 15.14 -4.97 15.65
N GLN A 652 16.24 -4.87 16.39
CA GLN A 652 17.32 -3.93 16.11
C GLN A 652 18.65 -4.67 16.23
N LYS A 653 19.37 -4.82 15.10
CA LYS A 653 20.56 -5.68 14.98
C LYS A 653 20.26 -7.11 15.48
N ASP A 654 19.17 -7.68 14.97
CA ASP A 654 18.68 -9.05 15.25
C ASP A 654 18.33 -9.37 16.72
N ILE A 655 18.42 -8.39 17.62
CA ILE A 655 17.94 -8.48 19.00
C ILE A 655 16.51 -7.95 19.08
N GLN A 656 15.60 -8.74 19.66
CA GLN A 656 14.23 -8.31 19.94
C GLN A 656 14.23 -7.20 21.01
N LYS A 657 13.61 -6.06 20.69
CA LYS A 657 13.52 -4.86 21.53
C LYS A 657 12.12 -4.56 22.05
N ALA A 658 11.09 -5.09 21.39
CA ALA A 658 9.71 -4.97 21.83
C ALA A 658 8.85 -6.10 21.28
N MET A 659 7.76 -6.43 21.98
CA MET A 659 6.67 -7.25 21.49
C MET A 659 5.35 -6.56 21.89
N LYS A 660 4.43 -6.35 20.96
CA LYS A 660 3.07 -5.87 21.27
C LYS A 660 2.00 -6.56 20.44
N ASN A 661 0.92 -6.90 21.13
CA ASN A 661 -0.33 -7.31 20.51
C ASN A 661 -1.19 -6.09 20.16
N SER A 662 -1.93 -6.15 19.07
CA SER A 662 -2.99 -5.20 18.76
C SER A 662 -4.18 -5.34 19.70
N ASN A 663 -5.10 -4.37 19.65
CA ASN A 663 -6.48 -4.63 20.04
C ASN A 663 -7.03 -5.85 19.25
N PRO A 664 -7.85 -6.71 19.86
CA PRO A 664 -8.49 -7.79 19.15
C PRO A 664 -9.72 -7.27 18.40
N LEU A 665 -10.02 -7.84 17.22
CA LEU A 665 -11.05 -7.36 16.29
C LEU A 665 -11.98 -8.50 15.86
N ALA A 666 -13.25 -8.43 16.23
CA ALA A 666 -14.24 -9.44 15.89
C ALA A 666 -14.83 -9.20 14.49
N VAL A 667 -14.77 -10.23 13.62
CA VAL A 667 -15.42 -10.26 12.31
C VAL A 667 -16.64 -11.16 12.40
N THR A 668 -17.81 -10.63 12.02
CA THR A 668 -19.09 -11.34 12.00
C THR A 668 -19.51 -11.64 10.56
N ILE A 669 -19.81 -12.91 10.27
CA ILE A 669 -20.17 -13.36 8.92
C ILE A 669 -21.64 -13.80 8.90
N ARG A 670 -22.44 -13.14 8.07
CA ARG A 670 -23.88 -13.30 7.95
C ARG A 670 -24.25 -14.19 6.76
N LYS A 671 -25.24 -15.07 6.93
CA LYS A 671 -25.88 -15.76 5.81
C LYS A 671 -26.58 -14.73 4.90
N PRO A 672 -26.61 -14.90 3.57
CA PRO A 672 -27.45 -14.10 2.69
C PRO A 672 -28.94 -14.30 3.00
N VAL A 673 -29.78 -13.33 2.65
CA VAL A 673 -31.24 -13.46 2.75
C VAL A 673 -31.75 -14.31 1.59
N SER A 674 -32.56 -15.33 1.88
CA SER A 674 -33.15 -16.16 0.81
C SER A 674 -34.11 -15.34 -0.05
N LYS A 675 -34.01 -15.55 -1.37
CA LYS A 675 -34.92 -15.03 -2.40
C LYS A 675 -35.83 -16.13 -2.96
N MET A 676 -35.89 -17.28 -2.28
CA MET A 676 -36.68 -18.42 -2.72
C MET A 676 -38.16 -18.06 -2.80
N SER A 677 -38.88 -18.68 -3.73
CA SER A 677 -40.34 -18.64 -3.78
C SER A 677 -40.85 -19.97 -4.32
N LEU A 678 -41.88 -20.51 -3.69
CA LEU A 678 -42.53 -21.77 -4.07
C LEU A 678 -43.86 -21.50 -4.78
N ASP A 679 -44.24 -22.43 -5.63
CA ASP A 679 -45.55 -22.50 -6.28
C ASP A 679 -46.13 -23.91 -6.18
N SER A 680 -47.46 -23.99 -6.08
CA SER A 680 -48.24 -25.21 -6.27
C SER A 680 -49.42 -24.86 -7.17
N PRO A 681 -49.51 -25.45 -8.38
CA PRO A 681 -50.47 -25.03 -9.40
C PRO A 681 -51.92 -25.36 -9.03
N THR A 682 -52.14 -26.30 -8.12
CA THR A 682 -53.46 -26.78 -7.69
C THR A 682 -53.58 -26.70 -6.17
N PRO A 683 -54.17 -25.62 -5.60
CA PRO A 683 -54.32 -25.49 -4.15
C PRO A 683 -55.42 -26.40 -3.57
N LEU A 684 -56.38 -26.81 -4.40
CA LEU A 684 -57.39 -27.83 -4.10
C LEU A 684 -57.31 -28.91 -5.19
N LEU A 685 -57.19 -30.17 -4.77
CA LEU A 685 -57.17 -31.34 -5.65
C LEU A 685 -58.37 -32.23 -5.29
N GLU A 686 -59.33 -32.32 -6.21
CA GLU A 686 -60.47 -33.23 -6.07
C GLU A 686 -60.25 -34.49 -6.91
N THR A 687 -60.56 -35.66 -6.37
CA THR A 687 -60.51 -36.92 -7.11
C THR A 687 -61.46 -37.96 -6.54
N THR A 688 -61.63 -39.12 -7.20
CA THR A 688 -62.47 -40.23 -6.70
C THR A 688 -61.64 -41.36 -6.09
N VAL A 689 -62.27 -42.22 -5.27
CA VAL A 689 -61.62 -43.40 -4.68
C VAL A 689 -60.97 -44.29 -5.76
N ASN A 690 -59.84 -44.94 -5.43
CA ASN A 690 -59.05 -45.81 -6.30
C ASN A 690 -58.35 -45.13 -7.50
N THR A 691 -58.23 -43.80 -7.50
CA THR A 691 -57.42 -43.04 -8.47
C THR A 691 -56.05 -42.66 -7.89
N ASP A 692 -55.19 -42.01 -8.68
CA ASP A 692 -53.91 -41.48 -8.23
C ASP A 692 -53.99 -39.96 -7.99
N ALA A 693 -53.66 -39.50 -6.78
CA ALA A 693 -53.51 -38.06 -6.51
C ALA A 693 -52.05 -37.63 -6.73
N LYS A 694 -51.85 -36.49 -7.41
CA LYS A 694 -50.53 -35.93 -7.73
C LYS A 694 -50.42 -34.51 -7.22
N PHE A 695 -49.46 -34.28 -6.33
CA PHE A 695 -49.12 -32.98 -5.77
C PHE A 695 -47.84 -32.48 -6.41
N GLU A 696 -47.80 -31.21 -6.81
CA GLU A 696 -46.62 -30.59 -7.40
C GLU A 696 -46.15 -29.40 -6.57
N CYS A 697 -44.83 -29.29 -6.41
CA CYS A 697 -44.17 -28.24 -5.66
C CYS A 697 -42.97 -27.75 -6.47
N SER A 698 -43.06 -26.52 -6.98
CA SER A 698 -42.05 -25.93 -7.86
C SER A 698 -41.33 -24.76 -7.21
N VAL A 699 -40.00 -24.75 -7.27
CA VAL A 699 -39.17 -23.62 -6.85
C VAL A 699 -39.09 -22.62 -8.00
N MET A 700 -39.87 -21.54 -7.94
CA MET A 700 -39.99 -20.55 -9.02
C MET A 700 -38.84 -19.54 -9.05
N ARG A 701 -38.17 -19.34 -7.91
CA ARG A 701 -37.06 -18.41 -7.75
C ARG A 701 -36.07 -18.97 -6.75
N THR A 702 -34.80 -18.68 -6.95
CA THR A 702 -33.69 -19.12 -6.08
C THR A 702 -32.84 -17.94 -5.65
N THR A 703 -32.05 -18.13 -4.60
CA THR A 703 -31.09 -17.12 -4.12
C THR A 703 -29.86 -17.03 -5.02
N THR A 704 -29.37 -18.18 -5.51
CA THR A 704 -28.29 -18.27 -6.51
C THR A 704 -28.62 -19.35 -7.55
N ASN A 705 -27.82 -19.44 -8.61
CA ASN A 705 -27.88 -20.56 -9.57
C ASN A 705 -27.26 -21.87 -9.03
N THR A 706 -26.59 -21.82 -7.88
CA THR A 706 -25.97 -22.96 -7.20
C THR A 706 -26.80 -23.52 -6.04
N SER A 707 -27.96 -22.92 -5.73
CA SER A 707 -28.89 -23.38 -4.71
C SER A 707 -29.25 -24.86 -4.90
N ARG A 708 -29.13 -25.62 -3.80
CA ARG A 708 -29.71 -26.97 -3.66
C ARG A 708 -30.84 -26.93 -2.64
N PHE A 709 -31.63 -28.00 -2.59
CA PHE A 709 -32.86 -28.05 -1.81
C PHE A 709 -32.97 -29.36 -1.05
N THR A 710 -33.44 -29.29 0.19
CA THR A 710 -34.07 -30.42 0.89
C THR A 710 -35.58 -30.20 0.88
N ILE A 711 -36.34 -31.28 0.68
CA ILE A 711 -37.79 -31.24 0.46
C ILE A 711 -38.43 -32.18 1.47
N THR A 712 -39.44 -31.72 2.18
CA THR A 712 -40.21 -32.49 3.15
C THR A 712 -41.68 -32.40 2.79
N TRP A 713 -42.31 -33.55 2.53
CA TRP A 713 -43.76 -33.63 2.37
C TRP A 713 -44.39 -34.01 3.71
N MET A 714 -45.37 -33.22 4.14
CA MET A 714 -46.14 -33.42 5.37
C MET A 714 -47.63 -33.53 5.06
N ILE A 715 -48.36 -34.27 5.89
CA ILE A 715 -49.82 -34.23 5.98
C ILE A 715 -50.19 -33.62 7.34
N GLU A 716 -51.02 -32.58 7.33
CA GLU A 716 -51.27 -31.69 8.47
C GLU A 716 -49.93 -31.21 9.10
N SER A 717 -49.54 -31.79 10.24
CA SER A 717 -48.31 -31.48 10.97
C SER A 717 -47.33 -32.67 11.08
N GLN A 718 -47.49 -33.73 10.29
CA GLN A 718 -46.65 -34.93 10.36
C GLN A 718 -45.93 -35.23 9.04
N MET A 719 -44.66 -35.62 9.12
CA MET A 719 -43.84 -35.96 7.95
C MET A 719 -44.26 -37.30 7.31
N LEU A 720 -44.58 -37.24 6.01
CA LEU A 720 -44.80 -38.41 5.15
C LEU A 720 -43.48 -38.94 4.59
N LEU A 721 -42.68 -38.06 3.99
CA LEU A 721 -41.35 -38.37 3.48
C LEU A 721 -40.50 -37.10 3.33
N ALA A 722 -39.18 -37.27 3.31
CA ALA A 722 -38.21 -36.19 3.09
C ALA A 722 -37.08 -36.62 2.17
N MET A 723 -36.59 -35.70 1.34
CA MET A 723 -35.46 -35.86 0.43
C MET A 723 -34.27 -35.01 0.89
N ASN A 724 -33.10 -35.63 1.02
CA ASN A 724 -31.86 -34.93 1.40
C ASN A 724 -31.14 -34.28 0.19
N LEU A 725 -30.00 -33.61 0.45
CA LEU A 725 -29.18 -32.95 -0.57
C LEU A 725 -28.57 -33.87 -1.65
N ASP A 726 -28.57 -35.17 -1.40
CA ASP A 726 -28.08 -36.23 -2.29
C ASP A 726 -29.22 -36.94 -3.03
N ALA A 727 -30.44 -36.38 -2.97
CA ALA A 727 -31.68 -36.93 -3.51
C ALA A 727 -32.12 -38.30 -2.91
N VAL A 728 -31.63 -38.65 -1.72
CA VAL A 728 -32.06 -39.85 -0.99
C VAL A 728 -33.36 -39.55 -0.23
N ILE A 729 -34.40 -40.33 -0.53
CA ILE A 729 -35.72 -40.25 0.11
C ILE A 729 -35.72 -41.07 1.40
N LYS A 730 -36.33 -40.53 2.46
CA LYS A 730 -36.60 -41.19 3.74
C LYS A 730 -38.09 -41.05 4.07
N PHE A 731 -38.75 -42.17 4.36
CA PHE A 731 -40.13 -42.20 4.80
C PHE A 731 -40.26 -41.72 6.25
N GLY A 732 -41.37 -41.07 6.56
CA GLY A 732 -41.69 -40.50 7.86
C GLY A 732 -42.81 -41.25 8.59
N PRO A 733 -43.04 -40.93 9.87
CA PRO A 733 -43.97 -41.68 10.72
C PRO A 733 -45.43 -41.63 10.27
N ALA A 734 -45.82 -40.63 9.46
CA ALA A 734 -47.20 -40.47 8.99
C ALA A 734 -47.59 -41.42 7.86
N ALA A 735 -46.62 -41.92 7.09
CA ALA A 735 -46.89 -42.79 5.95
C ALA A 735 -47.24 -44.22 6.41
N GLY A 736 -46.45 -44.80 7.32
CA GLY A 736 -46.70 -46.14 7.84
C GLY A 736 -46.64 -47.26 6.79
N LEU A 737 -46.66 -48.51 7.25
CA LEU A 737 -46.34 -49.69 6.41
C LEU A 737 -47.24 -49.91 5.18
N GLU A 738 -48.44 -49.33 5.16
CA GLU A 738 -49.38 -49.46 4.03
C GLU A 738 -49.26 -48.30 3.04
N MET A 739 -49.20 -47.05 3.50
CA MET A 739 -49.10 -45.89 2.61
C MET A 739 -47.66 -45.66 2.12
N ASP A 740 -46.62 -46.15 2.82
CA ASP A 740 -45.25 -46.30 2.27
C ASP A 740 -45.22 -47.00 0.90
N LYS A 741 -46.12 -47.97 0.66
CA LYS A 741 -46.20 -48.72 -0.61
C LYS A 741 -47.03 -48.01 -1.69
N ARG A 742 -47.77 -46.96 -1.30
CA ARG A 742 -48.65 -46.19 -2.19
C ARG A 742 -48.09 -44.82 -2.54
N ILE A 743 -47.14 -44.28 -1.77
CA ILE A 743 -46.56 -42.97 -2.03
C ILE A 743 -45.23 -43.07 -2.78
N GLN A 744 -45.10 -42.23 -3.82
CA GLN A 744 -43.88 -42.08 -4.60
C GLN A 744 -43.52 -40.60 -4.67
N MET A 745 -42.24 -40.27 -4.45
CA MET A 745 -41.70 -38.94 -4.72
C MET A 745 -40.76 -39.00 -5.93
N GLU A 746 -40.85 -38.01 -6.81
CA GLU A 746 -40.00 -37.90 -7.99
C GLU A 746 -39.66 -36.45 -8.34
N ILE A 747 -38.53 -36.26 -9.03
CA ILE A 747 -38.04 -34.98 -9.52
C ILE A 747 -38.40 -34.90 -11.02
N ARG A 748 -39.46 -34.16 -11.37
CA ARG A 748 -39.95 -34.06 -12.76
C ARG A 748 -39.07 -33.17 -13.63
N GLN A 749 -38.66 -32.04 -13.07
CA GLN A 749 -37.75 -31.07 -13.67
C GLN A 749 -36.76 -30.63 -12.59
N LYS A 750 -35.67 -29.92 -12.95
CA LYS A 750 -34.58 -29.56 -12.01
C LYS A 750 -35.04 -28.91 -10.69
N GLN A 751 -36.21 -28.29 -10.65
CA GLN A 751 -36.77 -27.55 -9.51
C GLN A 751 -38.25 -27.87 -9.24
N THR A 752 -38.79 -28.97 -9.80
CA THR A 752 -40.18 -29.40 -9.62
C THR A 752 -40.24 -30.79 -9.01
N PHE A 753 -40.81 -30.86 -7.81
CA PHE A 753 -40.92 -32.06 -7.00
C PHE A 753 -42.38 -32.52 -7.00
N GLN A 754 -42.61 -33.79 -7.35
CA GLN A 754 -43.93 -34.40 -7.38
C GLN A 754 -44.04 -35.48 -6.31
N LEU A 755 -45.13 -35.43 -5.53
CA LEU A 755 -45.59 -36.52 -4.69
C LEU A 755 -46.81 -37.14 -5.37
N THR A 756 -46.77 -38.45 -5.60
CA THR A 756 -47.91 -39.23 -6.09
C THR A 756 -48.39 -40.15 -4.97
N ILE A 757 -49.70 -40.19 -4.72
CA ILE A 757 -50.36 -41.16 -3.85
C ILE A 757 -51.21 -42.05 -4.74
N HIS A 758 -50.81 -43.31 -4.88
CA HIS A 758 -51.53 -44.30 -5.67
C HIS A 758 -52.73 -44.86 -4.91
N GLN A 759 -53.81 -45.15 -5.65
CA GLN A 759 -55.04 -45.77 -5.12
C GLN A 759 -55.58 -45.04 -3.87
N VAL A 760 -55.96 -43.77 -4.03
CA VAL A 760 -56.39 -42.92 -2.93
C VAL A 760 -57.69 -43.38 -2.29
N ARG A 761 -57.78 -43.15 -0.99
CA ARG A 761 -58.92 -43.49 -0.12
C ARG A 761 -59.53 -42.22 0.46
N THR A 762 -60.77 -42.31 0.94
CA THR A 762 -61.43 -41.21 1.67
C THR A 762 -60.60 -40.75 2.89
N SER A 763 -59.89 -41.68 3.54
CA SER A 763 -58.94 -41.42 4.65
C SER A 763 -57.67 -40.67 4.26
N ASP A 764 -57.31 -40.61 2.97
CA ASP A 764 -56.15 -39.86 2.49
C ASP A 764 -56.49 -38.36 2.28
N SER A 765 -57.75 -37.95 2.47
CA SER A 765 -58.16 -36.55 2.39
C SER A 765 -57.55 -35.73 3.52
N GLY A 766 -57.06 -34.53 3.22
CA GLY A 766 -56.40 -33.67 4.20
C GLY A 766 -55.53 -32.60 3.55
N ARG A 767 -54.85 -31.78 4.37
CA ARG A 767 -53.93 -30.75 3.89
C ARG A 767 -52.51 -31.27 3.80
N TYR A 768 -51.97 -31.28 2.59
CA TYR A 768 -50.59 -31.65 2.30
C TYR A 768 -49.72 -30.41 2.19
N HIS A 769 -48.57 -30.43 2.85
CA HIS A 769 -47.58 -29.35 2.81
C HIS A 769 -46.30 -29.85 2.13
N CYS A 770 -45.83 -29.13 1.12
CA CYS A 770 -44.46 -29.22 0.65
C CYS A 770 -43.65 -28.15 1.37
N GLU A 771 -42.72 -28.55 2.23
CA GLU A 771 -41.71 -27.69 2.82
C GLU A 771 -40.38 -27.85 2.07
N VAL A 772 -39.77 -26.73 1.69
CA VAL A 772 -38.50 -26.68 0.99
C VAL A 772 -37.53 -25.81 1.78
N GLU A 773 -36.34 -26.32 2.05
CA GLU A 773 -35.24 -25.58 2.65
C GLU A 773 -34.12 -25.40 1.62
N GLU A 774 -33.68 -24.15 1.43
CA GLU A 774 -32.64 -23.78 0.48
C GLU A 774 -31.24 -23.87 1.10
N TRP A 775 -30.32 -24.54 0.41
CA TRP A 775 -28.95 -24.76 0.83
C TRP A 775 -27.96 -24.14 -0.15
N LEU A 776 -26.97 -23.44 0.40
CA LEU A 776 -25.84 -22.88 -0.31
C LEU A 776 -24.54 -23.47 0.22
N GLN A 777 -23.52 -23.51 -0.63
CA GLN A 777 -22.16 -23.91 -0.24
C GLN A 777 -21.33 -22.66 -0.01
N ASP A 778 -20.53 -22.64 1.06
CA ASP A 778 -19.61 -21.53 1.35
C ASP A 778 -18.28 -21.67 0.57
N PRO A 779 -17.41 -20.65 0.58
CA PRO A 779 -16.14 -20.68 -0.17
C PRO A 779 -15.15 -21.78 0.23
N LEU A 780 -15.32 -22.42 1.40
CA LEU A 780 -14.49 -23.53 1.89
C LEU A 780 -15.15 -24.91 1.69
N GLY A 781 -16.34 -24.96 1.08
CA GLY A 781 -17.05 -26.18 0.76
C GLY A 781 -18.13 -26.60 1.76
N ASP A 782 -18.36 -25.82 2.83
CA ASP A 782 -19.37 -26.17 3.84
C ASP A 782 -20.78 -25.79 3.37
N TRP A 783 -21.72 -26.73 3.48
CA TRP A 783 -23.13 -26.47 3.20
C TRP A 783 -23.82 -25.80 4.39
N TYR A 784 -24.61 -24.77 4.11
CA TYR A 784 -25.45 -24.10 5.08
C TYR A 784 -26.84 -23.81 4.51
N SER A 785 -27.88 -24.06 5.32
CA SER A 785 -29.25 -23.73 4.95
C SER A 785 -29.58 -22.25 5.17
N LEU A 786 -30.61 -21.78 4.47
CA LEU A 786 -31.20 -20.46 4.62
C LEU A 786 -32.52 -20.55 5.41
N LYS A 787 -33.62 -20.01 4.87
CA LYS A 787 -34.95 -20.08 5.47
C LYS A 787 -35.76 -21.16 4.75
N ASN A 788 -36.49 -21.96 5.51
CA ASN A 788 -37.54 -22.83 4.98
C ASN A 788 -38.74 -22.02 4.47
N MET A 789 -39.41 -22.57 3.45
CA MET A 789 -40.69 -22.08 2.95
C MET A 789 -41.60 -23.28 2.71
N SER A 790 -42.91 -23.07 2.78
CA SER A 790 -43.87 -24.13 2.46
C SER A 790 -45.04 -23.62 1.62
N VAL A 791 -45.61 -24.55 0.86
CA VAL A 791 -46.86 -24.38 0.10
C VAL A 791 -47.79 -25.55 0.45
N SER A 792 -49.11 -25.30 0.45
CA SER A 792 -50.11 -26.29 0.86
C SER A 792 -51.10 -26.59 -0.25
N THR A 793 -51.51 -27.85 -0.37
CA THR A 793 -52.58 -28.35 -1.26
C THR A 793 -53.56 -29.18 -0.45
N GLU A 794 -54.85 -28.96 -0.62
CA GLU A 794 -55.91 -29.71 0.06
C GLU A 794 -56.43 -30.82 -0.87
N LEU A 795 -56.41 -32.07 -0.40
CA LEU A 795 -56.92 -33.23 -1.14
C LEU A 795 -58.32 -33.60 -0.63
N VAL A 796 -59.28 -33.72 -1.55
CA VAL A 796 -60.66 -34.17 -1.29
C VAL A 796 -60.99 -35.38 -2.15
N VAL A 797 -61.22 -36.53 -1.52
CA VAL A 797 -61.56 -37.79 -2.20
C VAL A 797 -63.07 -38.09 -2.10
N LYS A 798 -63.73 -38.23 -3.25
CA LYS A 798 -65.20 -38.44 -3.39
C LYS A 798 -65.54 -39.89 -3.74
N GLU A 799 -66.72 -40.36 -3.34
CA GLU A 799 -67.30 -41.65 -3.74
C GLU A 799 -68.08 -41.54 -5.08
N GLU A 800 -68.37 -42.67 -5.73
CA GLU A 800 -69.10 -42.72 -7.01
C GLU A 800 -70.62 -42.54 -6.85
N GLU A 801 -71.27 -41.85 -7.80
CA GLU A 801 -72.72 -41.59 -7.78
C GLU A 801 -73.55 -42.76 -8.34
N ILE A 802 -74.63 -43.14 -7.63
CA ILE A 802 -75.56 -44.21 -8.04
C ILE A 802 -76.60 -43.68 -9.04
N LYS A 803 -76.77 -44.33 -10.20
CA LYS A 803 -77.59 -43.86 -11.34
C LYS A 803 -78.41 -44.95 -12.07
N LEU A 804 -78.58 -46.14 -11.50
CA LEU A 804 -79.38 -47.21 -12.14
C LEU A 804 -80.84 -46.78 -12.35
N HIS A 805 -81.36 -46.94 -13.58
CA HIS A 805 -82.79 -46.82 -13.86
C HIS A 805 -83.26 -47.87 -14.88
N VAL A 806 -84.42 -48.49 -14.62
CA VAL A 806 -85.07 -49.48 -15.49
C VAL A 806 -86.41 -48.95 -15.98
N GLN A 807 -86.71 -49.14 -17.26
CA GLN A 807 -87.89 -48.59 -17.93
C GLN A 807 -89.20 -49.14 -17.32
N LYS A 808 -90.11 -48.22 -16.93
CA LYS A 808 -91.35 -48.53 -16.17
C LYS A 808 -92.62 -48.45 -17.01
N GLU A 809 -92.62 -49.12 -18.15
CA GLU A 809 -93.77 -49.15 -19.05
C GLU A 809 -94.70 -50.33 -18.73
N ASN A 810 -95.89 -50.05 -18.20
CA ASN A 810 -96.91 -51.08 -17.97
C ASN A 810 -97.64 -51.40 -19.29
N ARG A 811 -97.80 -52.69 -19.59
CA ARG A 811 -98.42 -53.19 -20.83
C ARG A 811 -99.48 -54.24 -20.52
N MET A 812 -100.51 -54.33 -21.35
CA MET A 812 -101.50 -55.41 -21.30
C MET A 812 -101.48 -56.17 -22.62
N PHE A 813 -101.48 -57.50 -22.55
CA PHE A 813 -101.44 -58.37 -23.72
C PHE A 813 -102.61 -59.37 -23.65
N ASN A 814 -103.56 -59.20 -24.56
CA ASN A 814 -104.75 -60.04 -24.65
C ASN A 814 -104.50 -61.16 -25.64
N ILE A 815 -104.50 -62.41 -25.16
CA ILE A 815 -104.28 -63.60 -25.97
C ILE A 815 -105.50 -63.82 -26.86
N THR A 816 -105.29 -63.75 -28.18
CA THR A 816 -106.24 -64.15 -29.20
C THR A 816 -105.82 -65.49 -29.82
N ASN A 817 -106.79 -66.23 -30.38
CA ASN A 817 -106.67 -67.65 -30.78
C ASN A 817 -105.71 -67.94 -31.97
N HIS A 818 -104.81 -67.00 -32.28
CA HIS A 818 -103.80 -67.05 -33.35
C HIS A 818 -102.38 -66.67 -32.89
N GLN A 819 -102.17 -66.35 -31.61
CA GLN A 819 -100.84 -66.01 -31.05
C GLN A 819 -100.19 -67.20 -30.34
N ALA A 820 -98.88 -67.39 -30.55
CA ALA A 820 -98.13 -68.55 -30.06
C ALA A 820 -97.12 -68.26 -28.94
N GLU A 821 -96.74 -66.99 -28.73
CA GLU A 821 -95.76 -66.56 -27.72
C GLU A 821 -95.96 -65.10 -27.28
N PHE A 822 -95.44 -64.72 -26.11
CA PHE A 822 -95.31 -63.33 -25.66
C PHE A 822 -93.94 -63.06 -25.03
N THR A 823 -93.51 -61.79 -25.00
CA THR A 823 -92.18 -61.38 -24.51
C THR A 823 -92.27 -60.39 -23.35
N VAL A 824 -91.49 -60.64 -22.30
CA VAL A 824 -91.25 -59.73 -21.17
C VAL A 824 -89.91 -59.02 -21.37
N ASP A 825 -89.96 -57.78 -21.83
CA ASP A 825 -88.79 -56.92 -22.03
C ASP A 825 -88.31 -56.27 -20.72
N CYS A 826 -87.00 -56.06 -20.64
CA CYS A 826 -86.30 -55.44 -19.53
C CYS A 826 -85.23 -54.50 -20.08
N VAL A 827 -85.48 -53.18 -20.02
CA VAL A 827 -84.63 -52.14 -20.62
C VAL A 827 -84.07 -51.25 -19.51
N ILE A 828 -82.74 -51.07 -19.52
CA ILE A 828 -82.01 -50.24 -18.56
C ILE A 828 -81.68 -48.90 -19.26
N ASP A 829 -82.21 -47.80 -18.72
CA ASP A 829 -82.09 -46.45 -19.30
C ASP A 829 -80.79 -45.76 -18.88
N SER A 830 -80.34 -45.99 -17.64
CA SER A 830 -79.08 -45.44 -17.10
C SER A 830 -78.40 -46.40 -16.13
N GLN A 831 -77.07 -46.27 -16.03
CA GLN A 831 -76.19 -47.08 -15.20
C GLN A 831 -75.18 -46.20 -14.45
N SER A 832 -74.71 -46.64 -13.28
CA SER A 832 -73.83 -45.87 -12.39
C SER A 832 -72.38 -45.78 -12.91
N SER A 833 -71.91 -46.82 -13.61
CA SER A 833 -70.56 -46.91 -14.18
C SER A 833 -70.61 -47.54 -15.57
N ASP A 834 -69.65 -47.22 -16.45
CA ASP A 834 -69.49 -47.88 -17.76
C ASP A 834 -69.07 -49.36 -17.63
N LYS A 835 -68.46 -49.72 -16.49
CA LYS A 835 -68.00 -51.08 -16.14
C LYS A 835 -69.05 -51.94 -15.42
N SER A 836 -70.27 -51.44 -15.25
CA SER A 836 -71.33 -52.15 -14.55
C SER A 836 -71.74 -53.46 -15.23
N ALA A 837 -71.88 -54.52 -14.43
CA ALA A 837 -72.50 -55.78 -14.82
C ALA A 837 -73.91 -55.89 -14.21
N PHE A 838 -74.85 -56.48 -14.95
CA PHE A 838 -76.25 -56.58 -14.51
C PHE A 838 -76.68 -58.02 -14.31
N GLU A 839 -77.40 -58.25 -13.22
CA GLU A 839 -78.14 -59.48 -12.93
C GLU A 839 -79.63 -59.18 -13.08
N VAL A 840 -80.32 -59.93 -13.94
CA VAL A 840 -81.71 -59.68 -14.31
C VAL A 840 -82.56 -60.90 -14.01
N THR A 841 -83.59 -60.72 -13.18
CA THR A 841 -84.51 -61.78 -12.78
C THR A 841 -85.92 -61.43 -13.23
N TRP A 842 -86.58 -62.34 -13.93
CA TRP A 842 -87.99 -62.23 -14.30
C TRP A 842 -88.84 -62.92 -13.24
N LEU A 843 -89.92 -62.25 -12.85
CA LEU A 843 -90.89 -62.73 -11.87
C LEU A 843 -92.28 -62.71 -12.48
N LYS A 844 -93.12 -63.65 -12.03
CA LYS A 844 -94.55 -63.76 -12.34
C LYS A 844 -95.36 -63.68 -11.06
N VAL A 845 -96.42 -62.89 -11.06
CA VAL A 845 -97.40 -62.77 -9.99
C VAL A 845 -98.74 -63.32 -10.49
N GLN A 846 -99.38 -64.20 -9.73
CA GLN A 846 -100.80 -64.57 -9.90
C GLN A 846 -101.63 -63.86 -8.82
N GLU A 847 -102.93 -63.66 -9.05
CA GLU A 847 -103.76 -62.84 -8.15
C GLU A 847 -103.66 -63.33 -6.69
N GLU A 848 -103.24 -62.42 -5.80
CA GLU A 848 -103.01 -62.64 -4.35
C GLU A 848 -101.88 -63.63 -3.97
N GLU A 849 -101.03 -64.07 -4.91
CA GLU A 849 -99.83 -64.89 -4.63
C GLU A 849 -98.50 -64.11 -4.58
N GLU A 850 -97.49 -64.66 -3.90
CA GLU A 850 -96.12 -64.12 -3.86
C GLU A 850 -95.44 -64.19 -5.25
N PRO A 851 -94.57 -63.23 -5.63
CA PRO A 851 -93.90 -63.24 -6.94
C PRO A 851 -92.97 -64.45 -7.13
N ILE A 852 -93.34 -65.35 -8.05
CA ILE A 852 -92.56 -66.53 -8.40
C ILE A 852 -91.46 -66.12 -9.39
N THR A 853 -90.19 -66.38 -9.06
CA THR A 853 -89.09 -66.25 -10.03
C THR A 853 -89.26 -67.30 -11.12
N ILE A 854 -89.27 -66.87 -12.39
CA ILE A 854 -89.37 -67.78 -13.54
C ILE A 854 -88.02 -68.01 -14.22
N PHE A 855 -87.16 -66.98 -14.26
CA PHE A 855 -85.87 -67.01 -14.95
C PHE A 855 -84.90 -65.97 -14.37
N THR A 856 -83.61 -66.28 -14.32
CA THR A 856 -82.55 -65.33 -13.95
C THR A 856 -81.39 -65.41 -14.95
N ALA A 857 -80.98 -64.26 -15.47
CA ALA A 857 -79.71 -64.07 -16.18
C ALA A 857 -78.71 -63.41 -15.21
N ARG A 858 -77.70 -64.17 -14.78
CA ARG A 858 -76.69 -63.72 -13.82
C ARG A 858 -75.65 -62.80 -14.46
N ARG A 859 -75.00 -61.99 -13.62
CA ARG A 859 -73.94 -61.04 -14.00
C ARG A 859 -72.73 -61.67 -14.70
N ASP A 860 -72.51 -62.96 -14.49
CA ASP A 860 -71.44 -63.78 -15.10
C ASP A 860 -71.85 -64.42 -16.45
N GLY A 861 -73.08 -64.19 -16.91
CA GLY A 861 -73.64 -64.79 -18.12
C GLY A 861 -74.36 -66.13 -17.91
N THR A 862 -74.37 -66.67 -16.69
CA THR A 862 -75.09 -67.91 -16.37
C THR A 862 -76.60 -67.69 -16.44
N LEU A 863 -77.30 -68.57 -17.17
CA LEU A 863 -78.75 -68.54 -17.30
C LEU A 863 -79.37 -69.64 -16.41
N HIS A 864 -80.37 -69.27 -15.62
CA HIS A 864 -81.07 -70.18 -14.72
C HIS A 864 -82.58 -70.08 -14.92
N SER A 865 -83.20 -71.13 -15.44
CA SER A 865 -84.65 -71.27 -15.46
C SER A 865 -85.11 -71.90 -14.15
N ALA A 866 -86.03 -71.24 -13.44
CA ALA A 866 -86.66 -71.78 -12.24
C ALA A 866 -87.88 -72.67 -12.58
N VAL A 867 -88.39 -72.53 -13.81
CA VAL A 867 -89.49 -73.32 -14.38
C VAL A 867 -88.88 -74.35 -15.34
N SER A 868 -89.17 -75.64 -15.13
CA SER A 868 -88.58 -76.75 -15.92
C SER A 868 -89.52 -77.33 -16.97
N ASP A 869 -90.82 -77.02 -16.85
CA ASP A 869 -91.92 -77.50 -17.68
C ASP A 869 -92.18 -76.63 -18.93
N LYS A 870 -91.41 -75.54 -19.12
CA LYS A 870 -91.49 -74.66 -20.30
C LYS A 870 -90.12 -74.28 -20.85
N ASN A 871 -89.98 -74.34 -22.17
CA ASN A 871 -88.78 -73.90 -22.90
C ASN A 871 -88.75 -72.38 -23.06
N LEU A 872 -88.46 -71.66 -21.97
CA LEU A 872 -88.34 -70.20 -21.97
C LEU A 872 -87.18 -69.74 -22.87
N LEU A 873 -87.44 -68.77 -23.75
CA LEU A 873 -86.47 -68.26 -24.71
C LEU A 873 -85.88 -66.93 -24.23
N PHE A 874 -84.66 -66.98 -23.70
CA PHE A 874 -83.88 -65.81 -23.31
C PHE A 874 -83.22 -65.13 -24.51
N GLY A 875 -83.25 -63.80 -24.55
CA GLY A 875 -82.47 -63.00 -25.49
C GLY A 875 -81.90 -61.74 -24.83
N ARG A 876 -80.71 -61.32 -25.28
CA ARG A 876 -80.09 -60.05 -24.87
C ARG A 876 -79.73 -59.21 -26.11
N PRO A 877 -80.68 -58.45 -26.69
CA PRO A 877 -80.43 -57.66 -27.90
C PRO A 877 -79.33 -56.59 -27.74
N ARG A 878 -79.14 -56.05 -26.53
CA ARG A 878 -78.08 -55.07 -26.20
C ARG A 878 -77.56 -55.31 -24.78
N ALA A 879 -76.42 -54.71 -24.42
CA ALA A 879 -75.88 -54.80 -23.07
C ALA A 879 -76.90 -54.39 -21.98
N THR A 880 -77.74 -53.39 -22.27
CA THR A 880 -78.80 -52.83 -21.41
C THR A 880 -80.21 -53.30 -21.75
N HIS A 881 -80.40 -54.22 -22.70
CA HIS A 881 -81.72 -54.72 -23.09
C HIS A 881 -81.72 -56.24 -23.03
N TYR A 882 -82.54 -56.76 -22.12
CA TYR A 882 -82.78 -58.18 -21.90
C TYR A 882 -84.25 -58.48 -22.19
N LYS A 883 -84.55 -59.67 -22.70
CA LYS A 883 -85.92 -60.10 -22.98
C LYS A 883 -86.10 -61.59 -22.71
N LEU A 884 -87.26 -61.96 -22.20
CA LEU A 884 -87.65 -63.35 -21.97
C LEU A 884 -88.94 -63.64 -22.72
N THR A 885 -88.92 -64.62 -23.62
CA THR A 885 -90.10 -64.99 -24.43
C THR A 885 -90.66 -66.32 -23.92
N VAL A 886 -91.98 -66.35 -23.71
CA VAL A 886 -92.74 -67.50 -23.23
C VAL A 886 -93.49 -68.09 -24.42
N PRO A 887 -93.02 -69.21 -25.00
CA PRO A 887 -93.70 -69.88 -26.11
C PRO A 887 -94.79 -70.83 -25.61
N GLN A 888 -95.70 -71.22 -26.51
CA GLN A 888 -96.79 -72.18 -26.26
C GLN A 888 -97.73 -71.73 -25.13
N ILE A 889 -98.31 -70.53 -25.32
CA ILE A 889 -99.21 -69.87 -24.36
C ILE A 889 -100.33 -70.82 -23.88
N ASN A 890 -100.39 -71.02 -22.57
CA ASN A 890 -101.40 -71.82 -21.86
C ASN A 890 -102.25 -70.89 -20.99
N PRO A 891 -103.54 -71.17 -20.71
CA PRO A 891 -104.29 -70.52 -19.63
C PRO A 891 -103.52 -70.37 -18.29
N THR A 892 -102.61 -71.28 -17.95
CA THR A 892 -101.75 -71.15 -16.75
C THR A 892 -100.72 -70.02 -16.83
N ASP A 893 -100.45 -69.43 -18.00
CA ASP A 893 -99.56 -68.27 -18.17
C ASP A 893 -100.23 -66.93 -17.81
N MET A 894 -101.51 -66.92 -17.45
CA MET A 894 -102.13 -65.70 -16.92
C MET A 894 -101.46 -65.25 -15.62
N GLY A 895 -101.29 -63.93 -15.49
CA GLY A 895 -100.55 -63.27 -14.42
C GLY A 895 -99.91 -61.96 -14.87
N GLN A 896 -99.24 -61.29 -13.94
CA GLN A 896 -98.44 -60.09 -14.17
C GLN A 896 -96.95 -60.46 -14.18
N TYR A 897 -96.20 -59.95 -15.15
CA TYR A 897 -94.78 -60.23 -15.32
C TYR A 897 -93.96 -58.95 -15.24
N TYR A 898 -92.85 -58.97 -14.52
CA TYR A 898 -91.87 -57.87 -14.48
C TYR A 898 -90.45 -58.41 -14.33
N CYS A 899 -89.43 -57.60 -14.63
CA CYS A 899 -88.04 -57.89 -14.30
C CYS A 899 -87.55 -57.04 -13.12
N GLN A 900 -86.66 -57.62 -12.31
CA GLN A 900 -85.81 -56.92 -11.36
C GLN A 900 -84.37 -56.96 -11.86
N VAL A 901 -83.72 -55.79 -11.90
CA VAL A 901 -82.33 -55.62 -12.30
C VAL A 901 -81.51 -55.27 -11.07
N GLU A 902 -80.33 -55.87 -10.95
CA GLU A 902 -79.32 -55.50 -9.95
C GLU A 902 -78.03 -55.08 -10.65
N GLU A 903 -77.48 -53.94 -10.27
CA GLU A 903 -76.22 -53.41 -10.80
C GLU A 903 -75.05 -53.77 -9.88
N TRP A 904 -73.99 -54.32 -10.46
CA TRP A 904 -72.80 -54.79 -9.77
C TRP A 904 -71.53 -54.22 -10.41
N LEU A 905 -70.57 -53.84 -9.57
CA LEU A 905 -69.24 -53.39 -9.99
C LEU A 905 -68.17 -54.31 -9.40
N LEU A 906 -67.18 -54.65 -10.21
CA LEU A 906 -66.01 -55.43 -9.78
C LEU A 906 -64.98 -54.47 -9.16
N THR A 907 -64.63 -54.70 -7.90
CA THR A 907 -63.62 -53.91 -7.19
C THR A 907 -62.19 -54.38 -7.51
N PRO A 908 -61.14 -53.58 -7.21
CA PRO A 908 -59.75 -53.93 -7.55
C PRO A 908 -59.23 -55.24 -6.94
N ASP A 909 -59.84 -55.71 -5.86
CA ASP A 909 -59.61 -57.00 -5.18
C ASP A 909 -60.38 -58.19 -5.82
N ASN A 910 -60.98 -57.99 -7.00
CA ASN A 910 -61.80 -58.97 -7.73
C ASN A 910 -63.07 -59.43 -6.97
N THR A 911 -63.62 -58.61 -6.06
CA THR A 911 -64.92 -58.90 -5.42
C THR A 911 -66.05 -58.10 -6.09
N TRP A 912 -67.26 -58.66 -6.08
CA TRP A 912 -68.44 -58.01 -6.69
C TRP A 912 -69.22 -57.22 -5.64
N LYS A 913 -69.26 -55.89 -5.76
CA LYS A 913 -70.08 -55.01 -4.94
C LYS A 913 -71.40 -54.69 -5.64
N LYS A 914 -72.53 -54.90 -4.97
CA LYS A 914 -73.84 -54.43 -5.42
C LYS A 914 -73.90 -52.91 -5.27
N LEU A 915 -74.19 -52.18 -6.35
CA LEU A 915 -74.36 -50.74 -6.33
C LEU A 915 -75.83 -50.34 -6.19
N ALA A 916 -76.73 -50.97 -6.94
CA ALA A 916 -78.14 -50.59 -7.01
C ALA A 916 -79.06 -51.76 -7.40
N SER A 917 -80.38 -51.56 -7.29
CA SER A 917 -81.40 -52.41 -7.91
C SER A 917 -82.64 -51.58 -8.26
N ASP A 918 -83.28 -51.90 -9.38
CA ASP A 918 -84.53 -51.29 -9.84
C ASP A 918 -85.40 -52.35 -10.56
N LYS A 919 -86.69 -52.05 -10.78
CA LYS A 919 -87.69 -52.95 -11.40
C LYS A 919 -88.31 -52.31 -12.64
N SER A 920 -88.66 -53.13 -13.64
CA SER A 920 -89.45 -52.68 -14.80
C SER A 920 -90.91 -52.40 -14.43
N GLY A 921 -91.66 -51.92 -15.43
CA GLY A 921 -93.12 -51.98 -15.43
C GLY A 921 -93.64 -53.41 -15.54
N GLU A 922 -94.96 -53.55 -15.39
CA GLU A 922 -95.69 -54.81 -15.36
C GLU A 922 -96.35 -55.12 -16.72
N LEU A 923 -96.16 -56.33 -17.21
CA LEU A 923 -96.88 -56.90 -18.35
C LEU A 923 -97.99 -57.84 -17.85
N SER A 924 -99.25 -57.44 -17.99
CA SER A 924 -100.41 -58.26 -17.61
C SER A 924 -100.90 -59.12 -18.80
N ILE A 925 -101.06 -60.42 -18.58
CA ILE A 925 -101.48 -61.39 -19.60
C ILE A 925 -102.90 -61.90 -19.31
N TYR A 926 -103.83 -61.75 -20.27
CA TYR A 926 -105.24 -62.16 -20.15
C TYR A 926 -105.71 -62.99 -21.35
N PHE A 927 -106.72 -63.85 -21.16
CA PHE A 927 -107.28 -64.75 -22.19
C PHE A 927 -108.74 -64.36 -22.53
N HIS A 928 -109.11 -64.35 -23.82
CA HIS A 928 -110.44 -63.88 -24.27
C HIS A 928 -111.27 -65.01 -24.90
N THR A 929 -112.57 -65.07 -24.59
CA THR A 929 -113.54 -66.04 -25.14
C THR A 929 -114.76 -65.33 -25.73
N GLU A 930 -115.18 -65.73 -26.93
CA GLU A 930 -116.21 -65.04 -27.72
C GLU A 930 -117.55 -65.80 -27.74
N GLY A 931 -118.65 -65.11 -27.40
CA GLY A 931 -120.02 -65.43 -27.87
C GLY A 931 -120.96 -66.21 -26.92
N ASP A 932 -121.87 -65.50 -26.24
CA ASP A 932 -123.29 -65.41 -26.65
C ASP A 932 -123.97 -64.20 -25.96
N SER A 933 -125.22 -63.93 -26.31
CA SER A 933 -125.84 -62.61 -26.33
C SER A 933 -127.08 -62.49 -25.43
N GLY A 934 -127.31 -61.26 -24.95
CA GLY A 934 -128.65 -60.80 -24.56
C GLY A 934 -128.94 -60.67 -23.07
N LYS A 935 -128.83 -59.43 -22.56
CA LYS A 935 -130.04 -58.70 -22.14
C LYS A 935 -129.83 -57.20 -22.05
N LEU A 936 -130.77 -56.49 -22.68
CA LEU A 936 -130.90 -55.04 -22.67
C LEU A 936 -131.40 -54.56 -21.31
N ILE A 937 -130.58 -53.83 -20.55
CA ILE A 937 -131.06 -52.86 -19.55
C ILE A 937 -130.24 -51.58 -19.68
N ASN A 938 -130.92 -50.50 -20.05
CA ASN A 938 -130.40 -49.14 -20.01
C ASN A 938 -131.32 -48.36 -19.06
N PRO A 939 -130.79 -47.71 -18.01
CA PRO A 939 -131.05 -46.27 -17.96
C PRO A 939 -129.91 -45.41 -17.39
N LEU A 940 -129.88 -44.17 -17.87
CA LEU A 940 -129.41 -43.00 -17.12
C LEU A 940 -130.03 -42.98 -15.70
N THR A 941 -129.24 -43.08 -14.62
CA THR A 941 -129.52 -42.45 -13.29
C THR A 941 -128.39 -42.61 -12.25
N ILE A 942 -127.16 -42.11 -12.48
CA ILE A 942 -126.25 -41.68 -11.37
C ILE A 942 -125.44 -40.42 -11.77
N THR A 943 -126.13 -39.34 -12.15
CA THR A 943 -125.53 -38.03 -12.49
C THR A 943 -125.77 -36.95 -11.43
N LEU A 944 -126.13 -37.33 -10.20
CA LEU A 944 -126.58 -36.41 -9.13
C LEU A 944 -125.86 -36.57 -7.76
N GLY A 945 -124.84 -37.42 -7.66
CA GLY A 945 -124.04 -37.58 -6.43
C GLY A 945 -122.72 -36.78 -6.38
N ILE A 946 -122.12 -36.49 -7.53
CA ILE A 946 -120.73 -35.99 -7.62
C ILE A 946 -120.67 -34.45 -7.64
N SER A 947 -121.73 -33.78 -8.09
CA SER A 947 -121.81 -32.31 -8.21
C SER A 947 -121.95 -31.58 -6.86
N ILE A 948 -122.52 -32.20 -5.83
CA ILE A 948 -122.68 -31.58 -4.50
C ILE A 948 -121.34 -31.56 -3.73
N LEU A 949 -120.55 -32.64 -3.80
CA LEU A 949 -119.23 -32.71 -3.16
C LEU A 949 -118.24 -31.69 -3.75
N LEU A 950 -118.27 -31.49 -5.07
CA LEU A 950 -117.42 -30.51 -5.77
C LEU A 950 -117.75 -29.05 -5.39
N ILE A 951 -119.03 -28.71 -5.21
CA ILE A 951 -119.45 -27.37 -4.79
C ILE A 951 -119.06 -27.12 -3.32
N CYS A 952 -119.24 -28.09 -2.42
CA CYS A 952 -118.79 -27.96 -1.04
C CYS A 952 -117.28 -27.78 -0.92
N PHE A 953 -116.48 -28.48 -1.73
CA PHE A 953 -115.01 -28.35 -1.73
C PHE A 953 -114.55 -26.98 -2.24
N LEU A 954 -115.19 -26.45 -3.30
CA LEU A 954 -114.90 -25.13 -3.84
C LEU A 954 -115.26 -23.99 -2.86
N VAL A 955 -116.39 -24.10 -2.16
CA VAL A 955 -116.77 -23.13 -1.12
C VAL A 955 -115.77 -23.16 0.06
N LEU A 956 -115.29 -24.35 0.47
CA LEU A 956 -114.29 -24.47 1.52
C LEU A 956 -112.96 -23.79 1.15
N ILE A 957 -112.51 -23.99 -0.10
CA ILE A 957 -111.29 -23.35 -0.63
C ILE A 957 -111.43 -21.82 -0.70
N ILE A 958 -112.59 -21.31 -1.13
CA ILE A 958 -112.85 -19.85 -1.19
C ILE A 958 -112.86 -19.23 0.22
N VAL A 959 -113.43 -19.91 1.23
CA VAL A 959 -113.39 -19.44 2.62
C VAL A 959 -111.97 -19.47 3.19
N ILE A 960 -111.17 -20.49 2.90
CA ILE A 960 -109.76 -20.58 3.34
C ILE A 960 -108.90 -19.49 2.69
N LEU A 961 -109.12 -19.17 1.42
CA LEU A 961 -108.39 -18.14 0.68
C LEU A 961 -108.80 -16.70 1.05
N LEU A 962 -110.03 -16.48 1.55
CA LEU A 962 -110.49 -15.16 2.02
C LEU A 962 -110.10 -14.86 3.48
N LEU A 963 -109.73 -15.85 4.28
CA LEU A 963 -109.38 -15.69 5.70
C LEU A 963 -107.88 -15.58 6.00
N ARG A 964 -106.99 -15.64 5.00
CA ARG A 964 -105.54 -15.43 5.17
C ARG A 964 -105.01 -14.23 4.39
N ARG A 965 -105.36 -13.04 4.88
CA ARG A 965 -104.68 -11.79 4.55
C ARG A 965 -104.08 -11.21 5.84
N ASP A 966 -102.75 -11.22 5.91
CA ASP A 966 -101.88 -10.73 7.00
C ASP A 966 -102.35 -9.43 7.67
N PRO A 967 -102.08 -9.17 8.98
CA PRO A 967 -100.67 -8.91 9.36
C PRO A 967 -100.20 -9.03 10.86
N LYS A 968 -98.86 -9.00 11.00
CA LYS A 968 -98.04 -8.29 12.04
C LYS A 968 -97.91 -8.81 13.50
N LYS A 969 -96.62 -8.93 13.87
CA LYS A 969 -95.91 -8.39 15.06
C LYS A 969 -95.95 -9.10 16.45
N LYS A 970 -94.71 -9.41 16.88
CA LYS A 970 -94.04 -9.10 18.18
C LYS A 970 -94.31 -9.92 19.45
N SER A 971 -93.17 -10.29 20.06
CA SER A 971 -92.89 -10.34 21.51
C SER A 971 -93.58 -11.47 22.31
N GLU A 972 -93.05 -11.99 23.43
CA GLU A 972 -91.81 -11.70 24.18
C GLU A 972 -91.50 -12.88 25.13
N LEU A 973 -90.23 -13.09 25.54
CA LEU A 973 -89.80 -13.56 26.89
C LEU A 973 -90.33 -14.96 27.42
N LYS A 974 -89.68 -15.72 28.34
CA LYS A 974 -88.49 -15.53 29.21
C LYS A 974 -88.05 -16.88 29.84
N LYS A 975 -86.73 -17.04 30.11
CA LYS A 975 -86.08 -17.89 31.15
C LYS A 975 -86.29 -19.43 31.11
N LYS A 976 -85.27 -20.31 31.18
CA LYS A 976 -83.94 -20.36 31.86
C LYS A 976 -84.00 -20.49 33.40
N LYS A 977 -83.46 -21.60 33.94
CA LYS A 977 -82.74 -21.81 35.22
C LYS A 977 -82.43 -23.32 35.39
N ASP A 978 -81.41 -23.83 36.10
CA ASP A 978 -80.15 -23.33 36.69
C ASP A 978 -79.34 -24.61 37.15
N CYS A 979 -78.02 -24.74 36.93
CA CYS A 979 -76.84 -24.30 37.74
C CYS A 979 -76.38 -25.23 38.90
N LEU A 980 -75.05 -25.34 39.07
CA LEU A 980 -74.23 -25.62 40.28
C LEU A 980 -72.74 -25.38 39.88
N TRP A 981 -72.14 -24.19 40.11
CA TRP A 981 -71.36 -23.75 41.29
C TRP A 981 -70.13 -24.64 41.60
N ALA A 982 -68.89 -24.20 41.31
CA ALA A 982 -67.94 -23.40 42.13
C ALA A 982 -66.98 -24.31 42.95
N GLU A 983 -65.76 -23.97 43.40
CA GLU A 983 -65.12 -22.67 43.69
C GLU A 983 -63.57 -22.79 43.89
N GLN A 984 -62.74 -21.77 43.54
CA GLN A 984 -61.41 -21.33 44.13
C GLN A 984 -60.26 -22.36 44.41
N ASN A 985 -58.97 -22.05 44.71
CA ASN A 985 -57.97 -20.95 44.58
C ASN A 985 -56.56 -21.59 44.89
N GLY A 986 -55.36 -21.04 44.67
CA GLY A 986 -54.87 -19.75 44.12
C GLY A 986 -53.36 -19.55 44.47
N LEU A 987 -52.77 -18.37 44.15
CA LEU A 987 -51.42 -17.87 44.57
C LEU A 987 -50.20 -18.60 43.93
N ASN A 988 -48.99 -18.05 43.64
CA ASN A 988 -48.37 -16.71 43.56
C ASN A 988 -46.95 -16.88 42.91
N SER A 989 -46.15 -15.89 42.43
CA SER A 989 -46.38 -14.51 41.90
C SER A 989 -45.03 -13.80 41.57
N VAL A 990 -44.93 -13.02 40.46
CA VAL A 990 -44.20 -11.69 40.35
C VAL A 990 -42.62 -11.73 40.37
N PRO A 991 -41.82 -10.80 39.75
CA PRO A 991 -41.94 -10.05 38.47
C PRO A 991 -40.60 -9.70 37.69
N THR A 992 -40.75 -9.07 36.51
CA THR A 992 -39.94 -7.98 35.85
C THR A 992 -38.42 -8.07 35.51
N CYS A 993 -38.13 -7.66 34.25
CA CYS A 993 -36.91 -7.05 33.64
C CYS A 993 -35.55 -7.79 33.76
N ASP A 994 -34.71 -7.91 32.73
CA ASP A 994 -34.68 -7.34 31.36
C ASP A 994 -34.73 -8.42 30.26
#